data_AF-A0A0Q8J3N9-F1
#
_entry.id   AF-A0A0Q8J3N9-F1
#
_cell.length_a   1.000
_cell.length_b   1.000
_cell.length_c   1.000
_cell.angle_alpha   90.00
_cell.angle_beta   90.00
_cell.angle_gamma   90.00
#
_symmetry.space_group_name_H-M   'P 1'
#
loop_
_entity.id
_entity.type
_entity.pdbx_description
1 polymer ?
#
loop_
_entity_poly.entity_id
_entity_poly.type
_entity_poly.pdbx_seq_one_letter_code
_entity_poly.pdbx_strand_id
1 'polypeptide(L)'
;MAYFSLPALTLPSYRFDYHSHFGGILPVENEAAVATDAFPLDITYQVQDQGVTVDTKVTVTVIKGQQLTLAGLFGGTLDEQQPERGALSLFLKALMLMEESNPLAALAASRNRSRYERGECIAEDIYIACVCLANQLKLDAVRDAAATDPVLYKTVRSALERLAVAPPPGQPRPIEALMPLLRYFNDKIYSASKYTPFDDAYRMRSFAMKKLRAEVGGEERYLQWIAMSLRYLEQEGIAHAQLAMGEDEVRVANAVLSAYNKARKTCYKLLAHTATVYAGDKALEYELNTKILPLFQDPSLNELIGIDLLGSENKVGNYTELFSFLVAQNSAQADQLTQFFGNVDQSRALQLVSHIHCGEGMGVAADNRSAIGYAMAYSRHLPGPEFYRAYAQYVLACQIAAQGRRADNARGTAGTHAHKDNGVSGLFDEMFRNDSLTVEGLTLRRYDGNSVRTQELVAYAGKRNMMALCESLDQSPPAPAQAPAAPAQPPAAQAQSYYQLLTASGTLLGFRLGHAYYYRSFVAARYPLIAFDTNLGSNSITGASGLFASVEGYRLNRGFRHLDGYVDTDLLRTVTDKVMFTGLQALNETQVSELMTLARSSKTLADLLQQGQAKISALLNAALGPVAQAMNADTSYASFSALVTAMVGANTSPSVWFAALARVLNLFINWRSYLLGSDAQGVEHTNVQDEFLRCVLLLAYNIAPFDTSAQGAAEVGKQLQALVTTISAAYWQTTVGPLAGNDSGPQTAAAIAGYKAPASVVTVTRAVLAQGASA
;
A
#
# COMPACT_ATOMS: atom_id res chain seq x y z
N MET A 1 -1.75 16.63 -32.56
CA MET A 1 -1.45 15.60 -31.53
C MET A 1 0.01 15.73 -31.16
N ALA A 2 0.35 15.79 -29.87
CA ALA A 2 1.71 16.04 -29.43
C ALA A 2 2.40 14.71 -29.08
N TYR A 3 3.40 14.33 -29.88
CA TYR A 3 4.38 13.32 -29.47
C TYR A 3 5.29 13.94 -28.42
N PHE A 4 5.63 13.19 -27.37
CA PHE A 4 6.63 13.57 -26.39
C PHE A 4 7.54 12.37 -26.08
N SER A 5 8.77 12.66 -25.71
CA SER A 5 9.74 11.63 -25.29
C SER A 5 10.67 12.24 -24.26
N LEU A 6 10.81 11.58 -23.12
CA LEU A 6 11.89 11.83 -22.17
C LEU A 6 13.03 10.86 -22.52
N PRO A 7 14.27 11.33 -22.69
CA PRO A 7 15.42 10.44 -22.80
C PRO A 7 15.57 9.62 -21.50
N ALA A 8 16.47 8.65 -21.47
CA ALA A 8 16.71 7.86 -20.26
C ALA A 8 17.00 8.78 -19.06
N LEU A 9 16.12 8.73 -18.07
CA LEU A 9 16.20 9.48 -16.82
C LEU A 9 16.76 8.56 -15.75
N THR A 10 17.76 9.02 -15.01
CA THR A 10 18.18 8.36 -13.77
C THR A 10 17.32 8.87 -12.64
N LEU A 11 16.34 8.06 -12.20
CA LEU A 11 15.51 8.39 -11.06
C LEU A 11 16.32 8.32 -9.77
N PRO A 12 16.34 9.40 -8.95
CA PRO A 12 16.83 9.28 -7.59
C PRO A 12 15.91 8.36 -6.79
N SER A 13 16.40 7.79 -5.70
CA SER A 13 15.55 7.04 -4.79
C SER A 13 14.53 7.99 -4.16
N TYR A 14 13.26 7.66 -4.26
CA TYR A 14 12.21 8.29 -3.48
C TYR A 14 12.31 7.80 -2.04
N ARG A 15 12.59 8.71 -1.11
CA ARG A 15 13.07 8.36 0.24
C ARG A 15 11.97 8.16 1.28
N PHE A 16 10.72 8.41 0.93
CA PHE A 16 9.60 8.47 1.84
C PHE A 16 8.65 7.30 1.58
N ASP A 17 8.06 6.74 2.62
CA ASP A 17 6.88 5.89 2.54
C ASP A 17 5.84 6.42 3.53
N TYR A 18 4.85 7.16 3.02
CA TYR A 18 3.90 7.84 3.90
C TYR A 18 2.93 6.90 4.58
N HIS A 19 2.76 5.66 4.10
CA HIS A 19 1.94 4.68 4.77
C HIS A 19 2.31 3.27 4.31
N SER A 20 2.60 2.40 5.28
CA SER A 20 2.76 0.97 5.07
C SER A 20 2.27 0.18 6.27
N HIS A 21 1.52 -0.89 6.03
CA HIS A 21 1.15 -1.86 7.04
C HIS A 21 2.36 -2.75 7.34
N PHE A 22 2.82 -2.71 8.60
CA PHE A 22 4.09 -3.34 8.97
C PHE A 22 4.10 -4.86 8.68
N GLY A 23 2.99 -5.53 8.96
CA GLY A 23 2.75 -6.96 8.69
C GLY A 23 3.04 -7.39 7.24
N GLY A 24 2.96 -6.47 6.29
CA GLY A 24 3.06 -6.76 4.86
C GLY A 24 4.33 -6.28 4.17
N ILE A 25 5.30 -5.70 4.89
CA ILE A 25 6.53 -5.14 4.26
C ILE A 25 7.36 -6.23 3.59
N LEU A 26 7.68 -7.32 4.29
CA LEU A 26 8.56 -8.35 3.74
C LEU A 26 7.86 -9.14 2.61
N PRO A 27 8.53 -9.34 1.46
CA PRO A 27 8.06 -10.28 0.45
C PRO A 27 8.08 -11.72 0.98
N VAL A 28 7.26 -12.59 0.39
CA VAL A 28 7.22 -14.02 0.75
C VAL A 28 8.58 -14.67 0.43
N GLU A 29 9.02 -14.51 -0.81
CA GLU A 29 10.34 -14.87 -1.32
C GLU A 29 10.83 -13.82 -2.33
N ASN A 30 12.13 -13.54 -2.32
CA ASN A 30 12.84 -12.76 -3.32
C ASN A 30 14.34 -13.04 -3.15
N GLU A 31 14.95 -13.72 -4.13
CA GLU A 31 16.37 -14.11 -4.05
C GLU A 31 17.32 -12.91 -4.07
N ALA A 32 16.91 -11.78 -4.66
CA ALA A 32 17.72 -10.56 -4.72
C ALA A 32 17.65 -9.72 -3.43
N ALA A 33 16.60 -9.92 -2.61
CA ALA A 33 16.42 -9.18 -1.36
C ALA A 33 17.25 -9.81 -0.25
N VAL A 34 18.54 -9.46 -0.19
CA VAL A 34 19.48 -9.95 0.84
C VAL A 34 20.13 -8.82 1.61
N ALA A 35 20.33 -9.03 2.92
CA ALA A 35 21.07 -8.10 3.75
C ALA A 35 22.51 -7.93 3.21
N THR A 36 22.88 -6.71 2.84
CA THR A 36 24.16 -6.42 2.17
C THR A 36 25.33 -6.33 3.15
N ASP A 37 25.02 -6.11 4.43
CA ASP A 37 25.91 -6.05 5.58
C ASP A 37 25.24 -6.73 6.79
N ALA A 38 26.06 -7.16 7.74
CA ALA A 38 25.56 -7.64 9.02
C ALA A 38 25.31 -6.43 9.93
N PHE A 39 24.22 -6.45 10.68
CA PHE A 39 23.94 -5.41 11.66
C PHE A 39 23.41 -6.01 12.97
N PRO A 40 24.13 -5.84 14.09
CA PRO A 40 23.59 -6.08 15.42
C PRO A 40 22.78 -4.84 15.86
N LEU A 41 21.66 -5.09 16.53
CA LEU A 41 20.77 -4.08 17.04
C LEU A 41 20.51 -4.37 18.52
N ASP A 42 21.04 -3.50 19.39
CA ASP A 42 20.80 -3.59 20.83
C ASP A 42 19.46 -2.91 21.16
N ILE A 43 18.51 -3.72 21.60
CA ILE A 43 17.13 -3.31 21.88
C ILE A 43 16.92 -3.41 23.38
N THR A 44 16.37 -2.34 23.97
CA THR A 44 15.86 -2.35 25.34
C THR A 44 14.37 -2.04 25.28
N TYR A 45 13.54 -2.93 25.80
CA TYR A 45 12.09 -2.77 25.81
C TYR A 45 11.49 -3.31 27.10
N GLN A 46 10.34 -2.76 27.46
CA GLN A 46 9.63 -3.14 28.68
C GLN A 46 8.61 -4.25 28.37
N VAL A 47 8.67 -5.30 29.18
CA VAL A 47 7.71 -6.40 29.15
C VAL A 47 6.96 -6.41 30.47
N GLN A 48 5.65 -6.64 30.41
CA GLN A 48 4.89 -6.97 31.60
C GLN A 48 5.08 -8.45 31.91
N ASP A 49 5.73 -8.75 33.03
CA ASP A 49 5.88 -10.09 33.58
C ASP A 49 5.24 -10.13 34.96
N GLN A 50 4.21 -10.98 35.13
CA GLN A 50 3.46 -11.15 36.39
C GLN A 50 2.96 -9.83 37.03
N GLY A 51 2.61 -8.84 36.21
CA GLY A 51 2.15 -7.52 36.67
C GLY A 51 3.26 -6.55 37.09
N VAL A 52 4.53 -6.93 36.91
CA VAL A 52 5.70 -6.07 37.07
C VAL A 52 6.26 -5.72 35.70
N THR A 53 6.66 -4.46 35.50
CA THR A 53 7.32 -4.03 34.26
C THR A 53 8.82 -4.28 34.38
N VAL A 54 9.38 -5.11 33.51
CA VAL A 54 10.80 -5.48 33.50
C VAL A 54 11.46 -4.98 32.22
N ASP A 55 12.60 -4.31 32.35
CA ASP A 55 13.45 -3.94 31.22
C ASP A 55 14.16 -5.19 30.67
N THR A 56 13.82 -5.56 29.45
CA THR A 56 14.45 -6.67 28.72
C THR A 56 15.46 -6.11 27.72
N LYS A 57 16.68 -6.66 27.72
CA LYS A 57 17.75 -6.30 26.79
C LYS A 57 18.04 -7.47 25.86
N VAL A 58 17.94 -7.25 24.55
CA VAL A 58 18.19 -8.26 23.52
C VAL A 58 19.02 -7.64 22.42
N THR A 59 20.03 -8.37 21.94
CA THR A 59 20.76 -8.01 20.72
C THR A 59 20.20 -8.85 19.56
N VAL A 60 19.51 -8.19 18.63
CA VAL A 60 19.01 -8.82 17.41
C VAL A 60 20.03 -8.64 16.31
N THR A 61 20.40 -9.70 15.61
CA THR A 61 21.33 -9.61 14.49
C THR A 61 20.66 -10.05 13.20
N VAL A 62 20.78 -9.22 12.17
CA VAL A 62 20.55 -9.64 10.78
C VAL A 62 21.92 -9.82 10.13
N ILE A 63 22.14 -11.00 9.58
CA ILE A 63 23.45 -11.43 9.09
C ILE A 63 23.59 -11.03 7.62
N LYS A 64 24.78 -10.61 7.20
CA LYS A 64 25.09 -10.39 5.78
C LYS A 64 24.74 -11.63 4.95
N GLY A 65 24.02 -11.45 3.86
CA GLY A 65 23.55 -12.51 2.97
C GLY A 65 22.23 -13.15 3.39
N GLN A 66 21.69 -12.83 4.56
CA GLN A 66 20.37 -13.31 4.97
C GLN A 66 19.28 -12.74 4.06
N GLN A 67 18.37 -13.59 3.59
CA GLN A 67 17.23 -13.14 2.79
C GLN A 67 16.28 -12.30 3.64
N LEU A 68 15.98 -11.09 3.18
CA LEU A 68 15.00 -10.16 3.76
C LEU A 68 13.59 -10.49 3.26
N THR A 69 13.15 -11.70 3.58
CA THR A 69 11.88 -12.28 3.12
C THR A 69 11.24 -13.06 4.27
N LEU A 70 9.95 -13.39 4.17
CA LEU A 70 9.33 -14.33 5.12
C LEU A 70 10.04 -15.69 5.08
N ALA A 71 10.38 -16.21 3.91
CA ALA A 71 11.12 -17.47 3.82
C ALA A 71 12.49 -17.39 4.52
N GLY A 72 13.23 -16.29 4.34
CA GLY A 72 14.50 -16.06 5.04
C GLY A 72 14.35 -16.04 6.56
N LEU A 73 13.32 -15.35 7.06
CA LEU A 73 12.97 -15.34 8.48
C LEU A 73 12.64 -16.75 8.98
N PHE A 74 11.69 -17.45 8.34
CA PHE A 74 11.18 -18.75 8.77
C PHE A 74 12.20 -19.89 8.57
N GLY A 75 13.15 -19.73 7.66
CA GLY A 75 14.25 -20.66 7.40
C GLY A 75 15.30 -20.70 8.51
N GLY A 76 15.32 -19.69 9.38
CA GLY A 76 16.18 -19.62 10.57
C GLY A 76 17.64 -19.38 10.19
N THR A 77 18.53 -20.29 10.60
CA THR A 77 19.98 -20.21 10.36
C THR A 77 20.32 -19.93 8.91
N LEU A 78 21.29 -19.05 8.67
CA LEU A 78 21.80 -18.73 7.33
C LEU A 78 22.74 -19.84 6.85
N ASP A 79 22.29 -20.59 5.84
CA ASP A 79 23.06 -21.55 5.06
C ASP A 79 22.38 -21.73 3.68
N GLU A 80 22.95 -22.57 2.82
CA GLU A 80 22.44 -22.84 1.46
C GLU A 80 20.99 -23.37 1.44
N GLN A 81 20.51 -23.96 2.54
CA GLN A 81 19.17 -24.55 2.64
C GLN A 81 18.16 -23.61 3.28
N GLN A 82 18.57 -22.45 3.81
CA GLN A 82 17.67 -21.48 4.45
C GLN A 82 16.41 -21.18 3.61
N PRO A 83 16.51 -20.87 2.30
CA PRO A 83 15.33 -20.53 1.50
C PRO A 83 14.34 -21.70 1.40
N GLU A 84 14.86 -22.92 1.26
CA GLU A 84 14.04 -24.13 1.18
C GLU A 84 13.34 -24.43 2.51
N ARG A 85 14.09 -24.41 3.62
CA ARG A 85 13.52 -24.59 4.96
C ARG A 85 12.45 -23.55 5.26
N GLY A 86 12.68 -22.31 4.84
CA GLY A 86 11.73 -21.20 4.95
C GLY A 86 10.43 -21.47 4.23
N ALA A 87 10.51 -21.79 2.94
CA ALA A 87 9.35 -22.11 2.12
C ALA A 87 8.55 -23.31 2.66
N LEU A 88 9.24 -24.36 3.09
CA LEU A 88 8.58 -25.49 3.75
C LEU A 88 7.89 -25.04 5.04
N SER A 89 8.60 -24.34 5.94
CA SER A 89 8.07 -23.87 7.23
C SER A 89 6.83 -23.00 7.07
N LEU A 90 6.82 -22.09 6.09
CA LEU A 90 5.65 -21.31 5.72
C LEU A 90 4.47 -22.21 5.32
N PHE A 91 4.69 -23.14 4.39
CA PHE A 91 3.60 -24.01 3.94
C PHE A 91 3.07 -24.90 5.07
N LEU A 92 3.94 -25.43 5.95
CA LEU A 92 3.52 -26.19 7.12
C LEU A 92 2.64 -25.35 8.06
N LYS A 93 2.96 -24.06 8.26
CA LYS A 93 2.13 -23.14 9.05
C LYS A 93 0.78 -22.86 8.39
N ALA A 94 0.72 -22.80 7.07
CA ALA A 94 -0.55 -22.73 6.34
C ALA A 94 -1.42 -23.97 6.58
N LEU A 95 -0.84 -25.17 6.60
CA LEU A 95 -1.57 -26.40 6.95
C LEU A 95 -2.08 -26.36 8.41
N MET A 96 -1.27 -25.86 9.35
CA MET A 96 -1.69 -25.70 10.75
C MET A 96 -2.90 -24.77 10.91
N LEU A 97 -3.05 -23.72 10.08
CA LEU A 97 -4.24 -22.87 10.08
C LEU A 97 -5.50 -23.72 9.83
N MET A 98 -5.45 -24.63 8.86
CA MET A 98 -6.56 -25.51 8.49
C MET A 98 -6.81 -26.62 9.52
N GLU A 99 -5.83 -26.97 10.35
CA GLU A 99 -6.01 -27.93 11.45
C GLU A 99 -6.66 -27.30 12.68
N GLU A 100 -6.34 -26.04 12.98
CA GLU A 100 -6.71 -25.39 14.24
C GLU A 100 -7.89 -24.42 14.11
N SER A 101 -8.02 -23.75 12.96
CA SER A 101 -8.97 -22.63 12.78
C SER A 101 -9.41 -22.45 11.34
N ASN A 102 -9.75 -23.55 10.67
CA ASN A 102 -10.16 -23.60 9.27
C ASN A 102 -11.33 -22.63 8.97
N PRO A 103 -11.10 -21.59 8.15
CA PRO A 103 -12.14 -20.62 7.77
C PRO A 103 -13.35 -21.27 7.08
N LEU A 104 -13.15 -22.28 6.23
CA LEU A 104 -14.24 -22.99 5.56
C LEU A 104 -15.07 -23.82 6.54
N ALA A 105 -14.45 -24.37 7.58
CA ALA A 105 -15.18 -25.09 8.64
C ALA A 105 -16.02 -24.12 9.49
N ALA A 106 -15.47 -22.95 9.82
CA ALA A 106 -16.19 -21.89 10.51
C ALA A 106 -17.40 -21.40 9.69
N LEU A 107 -17.22 -21.21 8.38
CA LEU A 107 -18.30 -20.86 7.46
C LEU A 107 -19.38 -21.96 7.40
N ALA A 108 -18.99 -23.23 7.27
CA ALA A 108 -19.94 -24.34 7.23
C ALA A 108 -20.81 -24.42 8.49
N ALA A 109 -20.21 -24.13 9.66
CA ALA A 109 -20.89 -24.07 10.95
C ALA A 109 -21.74 -22.80 11.16
N SER A 110 -21.55 -21.75 10.35
CA SER A 110 -22.28 -20.49 10.46
C SER A 110 -23.77 -20.66 10.16
N ARG A 111 -24.61 -19.97 10.94
CA ARG A 111 -26.05 -19.83 10.67
C ARG A 111 -26.34 -18.98 9.44
N ASN A 112 -25.41 -18.09 9.08
CA ASN A 112 -25.54 -17.21 7.94
C ASN A 112 -24.32 -17.34 7.02
N ARG A 113 -24.41 -18.25 6.06
CA ARG A 113 -23.34 -18.58 5.10
C ARG A 113 -23.24 -17.58 3.95
N SER A 114 -24.18 -16.64 3.83
CA SER A 114 -24.10 -15.56 2.83
C SER A 114 -23.07 -14.49 3.23
N ARG A 115 -22.66 -14.44 4.50
CA ARG A 115 -21.55 -13.60 4.94
C ARG A 115 -20.22 -14.22 4.49
N TYR A 116 -19.32 -13.33 4.07
CA TYR A 116 -17.93 -13.69 3.84
C TYR A 116 -17.24 -14.01 5.17
N GLU A 117 -16.54 -15.13 5.22
CA GLU A 117 -15.65 -15.47 6.33
C GLU A 117 -14.23 -15.00 5.99
N ARG A 118 -13.60 -14.20 6.85
CA ARG A 118 -12.22 -13.75 6.60
C ARG A 118 -11.30 -14.98 6.46
N GLY A 119 -10.45 -15.04 5.46
CA GLY A 119 -9.58 -16.21 5.23
C GLY A 119 -10.22 -17.33 4.41
N GLU A 120 -11.45 -17.18 3.93
CA GLU A 120 -12.12 -18.19 3.10
C GLU A 120 -11.33 -18.49 1.80
N CYS A 121 -10.72 -17.48 1.17
CA CYS A 121 -9.97 -17.66 -0.07
C CYS A 121 -8.61 -18.34 0.15
N ILE A 122 -7.87 -17.97 1.21
CA ILE A 122 -6.62 -18.69 1.55
C ILE A 122 -6.89 -20.14 1.93
N ALA A 123 -8.03 -20.44 2.56
CA ALA A 123 -8.42 -21.79 2.93
C ALA A 123 -8.67 -22.65 1.67
N GLU A 124 -9.32 -22.08 0.65
CA GLU A 124 -9.46 -22.71 -0.66
C GLU A 124 -8.10 -22.87 -1.35
N ASP A 125 -7.18 -21.91 -1.26
CA ASP A 125 -5.84 -22.01 -1.85
C ASP A 125 -5.01 -23.13 -1.22
N ILE A 126 -5.09 -23.28 0.11
CA ILE A 126 -4.46 -24.38 0.85
C ILE A 126 -5.09 -25.72 0.45
N TYR A 127 -6.41 -25.78 0.28
CA TYR A 127 -7.10 -26.98 -0.19
C TYR A 127 -6.65 -27.40 -1.59
N ILE A 128 -6.61 -26.45 -2.55
CA ILE A 128 -6.13 -26.68 -3.92
C ILE A 128 -4.68 -27.19 -3.90
N ALA A 129 -3.83 -26.59 -3.05
CA ALA A 129 -2.47 -27.06 -2.86
C ALA A 129 -2.40 -28.50 -2.36
N CYS A 130 -3.24 -28.85 -1.38
CA CYS A 130 -3.32 -30.20 -0.83
C CYS A 130 -3.83 -31.22 -1.86
N VAL A 131 -4.74 -30.85 -2.76
CA VAL A 131 -5.17 -31.73 -3.86
C VAL A 131 -4.01 -32.04 -4.80
N CYS A 132 -3.27 -31.02 -5.25
CA CYS A 132 -2.09 -31.21 -6.09
C CYS A 132 -1.02 -32.07 -5.39
N LEU A 133 -0.73 -31.78 -4.11
CA LEU A 133 0.25 -32.51 -3.32
C LEU A 133 -0.18 -33.96 -3.06
N ALA A 134 -1.45 -34.21 -2.71
CA ALA A 134 -1.96 -35.55 -2.49
C ALA A 134 -1.82 -36.41 -3.74
N ASN A 135 -2.08 -35.84 -4.93
CA ASN A 135 -1.86 -36.53 -6.19
C ASN A 135 -0.36 -36.82 -6.45
N GLN A 136 0.51 -35.84 -6.25
CA GLN A 136 1.95 -36.00 -6.47
C GLN A 136 2.61 -36.98 -5.49
N LEU A 137 2.14 -37.00 -4.24
CA LEU A 137 2.61 -37.87 -3.16
C LEU A 137 1.91 -39.24 -3.13
N LYS A 138 0.95 -39.48 -4.04
CA LYS A 138 0.14 -40.71 -4.11
C LYS A 138 -0.60 -41.03 -2.81
N LEU A 139 -1.20 -40.01 -2.20
CA LEU A 139 -1.99 -40.09 -0.97
C LEU A 139 -3.48 -40.36 -1.28
N ASP A 140 -3.77 -41.49 -1.93
CA ASP A 140 -5.10 -41.79 -2.49
C ASP A 140 -6.23 -41.75 -1.45
N ALA A 141 -5.95 -42.11 -0.20
CA ALA A 141 -6.93 -42.17 0.89
C ALA A 141 -7.54 -40.81 1.27
N VAL A 142 -6.85 -39.70 0.97
CA VAL A 142 -7.31 -38.34 1.31
C VAL A 142 -7.59 -37.48 0.08
N ARG A 143 -7.46 -38.04 -1.13
CA ARG A 143 -7.60 -37.30 -2.39
C ARG A 143 -8.97 -36.63 -2.55
N ASP A 144 -10.02 -37.30 -2.09
CA ASP A 144 -11.41 -36.85 -2.22
C ASP A 144 -11.93 -36.23 -0.89
N ALA A 145 -11.05 -35.91 0.06
CA ALA A 145 -11.43 -35.36 1.35
C ALA A 145 -12.07 -33.96 1.21
N ALA A 146 -12.99 -33.65 2.12
CA ALA A 146 -13.63 -32.34 2.18
C ALA A 146 -12.63 -31.26 2.60
N ALA A 147 -12.76 -30.04 2.07
CA ALA A 147 -11.92 -28.91 2.45
C ALA A 147 -12.06 -28.53 3.94
N THR A 148 -13.14 -28.94 4.60
CA THR A 148 -13.35 -28.75 6.03
C THR A 148 -12.72 -29.84 6.91
N ASP A 149 -12.23 -30.93 6.31
CA ASP A 149 -11.72 -32.08 7.05
C ASP A 149 -10.23 -31.88 7.43
N PRO A 150 -9.90 -31.82 8.74
CA PRO A 150 -8.51 -31.66 9.19
C PRO A 150 -7.60 -32.85 8.81
N VAL A 151 -8.15 -34.03 8.50
CA VAL A 151 -7.36 -35.23 8.17
C VAL A 151 -6.54 -35.03 6.90
N LEU A 152 -7.07 -34.31 5.90
CA LEU A 152 -6.33 -33.98 4.67
C LEU A 152 -5.04 -33.23 5.00
N TYR A 153 -5.16 -32.12 5.71
CA TYR A 153 -4.05 -31.23 6.03
C TYR A 153 -3.02 -31.89 6.94
N LYS A 154 -3.47 -32.66 7.94
CA LYS A 154 -2.59 -33.47 8.81
C LYS A 154 -1.80 -34.52 8.03
N THR A 155 -2.44 -35.19 7.07
CA THR A 155 -1.82 -36.25 6.27
C THR A 155 -0.76 -35.66 5.33
N VAL A 156 -1.08 -34.55 4.65
CA VAL A 156 -0.12 -33.83 3.78
C VAL A 156 1.03 -33.28 4.61
N ARG A 157 0.75 -32.63 5.76
CA ARG A 157 1.79 -32.12 6.67
C ARG A 157 2.74 -33.23 7.13
N SER A 158 2.20 -34.35 7.61
CA SER A 158 3.01 -35.48 8.07
C SER A 158 3.85 -36.09 6.94
N ALA A 159 3.34 -36.09 5.70
CA ALA A 159 4.11 -36.52 4.54
C ALA A 159 5.28 -35.57 4.25
N LEU A 160 5.04 -34.26 4.22
CA LEU A 160 6.08 -33.25 4.01
C LEU A 160 7.14 -33.27 5.11
N GLU A 161 6.74 -33.36 6.38
CA GLU A 161 7.67 -33.46 7.53
C GLU A 161 8.57 -34.70 7.41
N ARG A 162 8.04 -35.85 6.97
CA ARG A 162 8.85 -37.05 6.71
C ARG A 162 9.83 -36.88 5.56
N LEU A 163 9.43 -36.22 4.48
CA LEU A 163 10.31 -35.97 3.32
C LEU A 163 11.38 -34.91 3.60
N ALA A 164 11.17 -34.05 4.60
CA ALA A 164 12.12 -33.03 5.02
C ALA A 164 13.26 -33.56 5.89
N VAL A 165 13.16 -34.79 6.40
CA VAL A 165 14.23 -35.44 7.16
C VAL A 165 15.44 -35.65 6.26
N ALA A 166 16.64 -35.31 6.76
CA ALA A 166 17.87 -35.41 6.00
C ALA A 166 18.10 -36.84 5.45
N PRO A 167 18.32 -37.02 4.14
CA PRO A 167 18.63 -38.31 3.56
C PRO A 167 20.08 -38.71 3.89
N PRO A 168 20.45 -39.98 3.65
CA PRO A 168 21.84 -40.41 3.70
C PRO A 168 22.75 -39.56 2.79
N PRO A 169 24.03 -39.36 3.14
CA PRO A 169 24.97 -38.59 2.32
C PRO A 169 25.00 -39.09 0.86
N GLY A 170 24.88 -38.17 -0.10
CA GLY A 170 24.92 -38.46 -1.53
C GLY A 170 23.57 -38.79 -2.21
N GLN A 171 22.45 -38.75 -1.47
CA GLN A 171 21.11 -38.88 -2.06
C GLN A 171 20.39 -37.53 -2.17
N PRO A 172 19.66 -37.26 -3.27
CA PRO A 172 18.87 -36.04 -3.41
C PRO A 172 17.73 -36.03 -2.39
N ARG A 173 17.41 -34.85 -1.85
CA ARG A 173 16.33 -34.73 -0.87
C ARG A 173 14.98 -34.83 -1.61
N PRO A 174 14.12 -35.80 -1.29
CA PRO A 174 12.85 -35.97 -2.00
C PRO A 174 11.94 -34.73 -1.99
N ILE A 175 12.09 -33.88 -0.97
CA ILE A 175 11.35 -32.61 -0.84
C ILE A 175 11.70 -31.59 -1.94
N GLU A 176 12.91 -31.67 -2.54
CA GLU A 176 13.37 -30.72 -3.57
C GLU A 176 12.45 -30.71 -4.80
N ALA A 177 11.92 -31.87 -5.18
CA ALA A 177 10.97 -32.00 -6.29
C ALA A 177 9.61 -31.32 -6.02
N LEU A 178 9.29 -31.02 -4.76
CA LEU A 178 8.05 -30.37 -4.35
C LEU A 178 8.22 -28.86 -4.15
N MET A 179 9.46 -28.37 -4.05
CA MET A 179 9.71 -26.96 -3.74
C MET A 179 9.10 -25.96 -4.72
N PRO A 180 9.15 -26.18 -6.06
CA PRO A 180 8.49 -25.27 -6.99
C PRO A 180 6.97 -25.14 -6.74
N LEU A 181 6.34 -26.22 -6.29
CA LEU A 181 4.92 -26.27 -5.94
C LEU A 181 4.65 -25.51 -4.63
N LEU A 182 5.43 -25.79 -3.58
CA LEU A 182 5.28 -25.13 -2.27
C LEU A 182 5.47 -23.62 -2.37
N ARG A 183 6.51 -23.17 -3.10
CA ARG A 183 6.78 -21.74 -3.34
C ARG A 183 5.64 -21.05 -4.09
N TYR A 184 5.12 -21.69 -5.14
CA TYR A 184 3.97 -21.17 -5.88
C TYR A 184 2.76 -20.94 -4.98
N PHE A 185 2.43 -21.89 -4.11
CA PHE A 185 1.28 -21.74 -3.22
C PHE A 185 1.55 -20.78 -2.07
N ASN A 186 2.77 -20.73 -1.52
CA ASN A 186 3.12 -19.70 -0.53
C ASN A 186 2.89 -18.28 -1.10
N ASP A 187 3.27 -18.03 -2.34
CA ASP A 187 2.99 -16.74 -3.01
C ASP A 187 1.48 -16.46 -3.10
N LYS A 188 0.62 -17.48 -3.27
CA LYS A 188 -0.85 -17.31 -3.30
C LYS A 188 -1.47 -17.14 -1.92
N ILE A 189 -0.88 -17.77 -0.91
CA ILE A 189 -1.40 -17.85 0.46
C ILE A 189 -1.01 -16.61 1.28
N TYR A 190 0.20 -16.09 1.07
CA TYR A 190 0.79 -15.02 1.87
C TYR A 190 0.84 -13.65 1.16
N SER A 191 0.38 -13.55 -0.08
CA SER A 191 0.30 -12.27 -0.80
C SER A 191 -1.09 -12.04 -1.39
N ALA A 192 -1.46 -10.76 -1.51
CA ALA A 192 -2.70 -10.36 -2.12
C ALA A 192 -2.60 -10.51 -3.63
N SER A 193 -3.70 -10.92 -4.27
CA SER A 193 -3.77 -11.04 -5.72
C SER A 193 -5.20 -10.89 -6.22
N LYS A 194 -5.40 -10.92 -7.54
CA LYS A 194 -6.75 -10.94 -8.13
C LYS A 194 -7.64 -12.10 -7.68
N TYR A 195 -7.08 -13.15 -7.06
CA TYR A 195 -7.80 -14.33 -6.55
C TYR A 195 -7.76 -14.48 -5.03
N THR A 196 -6.96 -13.66 -4.34
CA THR A 196 -6.74 -13.75 -2.89
C THR A 196 -6.84 -12.35 -2.30
N PRO A 197 -7.89 -12.05 -1.52
CA PRO A 197 -8.05 -10.76 -0.87
C PRO A 197 -6.89 -10.46 0.08
N PHE A 198 -6.60 -9.19 0.27
CA PHE A 198 -5.55 -8.76 1.19
C PHE A 198 -5.84 -9.10 2.65
N ASP A 199 -7.08 -8.89 3.11
CA ASP A 199 -7.47 -9.21 4.49
C ASP A 199 -7.21 -10.69 4.83
N ASP A 200 -7.34 -11.57 3.84
CA ASP A 200 -7.05 -13.00 3.94
C ASP A 200 -5.53 -13.24 4.02
N ALA A 201 -4.74 -12.61 3.13
CA ALA A 201 -3.28 -12.72 3.17
C ALA A 201 -2.71 -12.22 4.52
N TYR A 202 -3.26 -11.12 5.06
CA TYR A 202 -2.91 -10.63 6.40
C TYR A 202 -3.32 -11.60 7.50
N ARG A 203 -4.50 -12.23 7.41
CA ARG A 203 -4.91 -13.26 8.37
C ARG A 203 -3.88 -14.39 8.41
N MET A 204 -3.38 -14.83 7.25
CA MET A 204 -2.35 -15.87 7.19
C MET A 204 -1.01 -15.40 7.76
N ARG A 205 -0.56 -14.19 7.41
CA ARG A 205 0.70 -13.63 7.94
C ARG A 205 0.67 -13.48 9.46
N SER A 206 -0.41 -12.92 10.01
CA SER A 206 -0.60 -12.79 11.46
C SER A 206 -0.63 -14.17 12.14
N PHE A 207 -1.30 -15.17 11.55
CA PHE A 207 -1.26 -16.54 12.07
C PHE A 207 0.16 -17.11 12.08
N ALA A 208 0.91 -16.95 10.98
CA ALA A 208 2.27 -17.46 10.89
C ALA A 208 3.22 -16.78 11.88
N MET A 209 3.09 -15.47 12.10
CA MET A 209 3.85 -14.74 13.14
C MET A 209 3.49 -15.20 14.54
N LYS A 210 2.20 -15.42 14.84
CA LYS A 210 1.77 -15.99 16.12
C LYS A 210 2.40 -17.37 16.36
N LYS A 211 2.49 -18.20 15.32
CA LYS A 211 3.17 -19.49 15.40
C LYS A 211 4.67 -19.36 15.60
N LEU A 212 5.31 -18.42 14.89
CA LEU A 212 6.73 -18.12 15.06
C LEU A 212 7.06 -17.75 16.51
N ARG A 213 6.28 -16.84 17.12
CA ARG A 213 6.47 -16.38 18.50
C ARG A 213 6.33 -17.51 19.53
N ALA A 214 5.45 -18.47 19.27
CA ALA A 214 5.25 -19.62 20.14
C ALA A 214 6.36 -20.69 20.05
N GLU A 215 7.27 -20.61 19.08
CA GLU A 215 8.43 -21.50 18.97
C GLU A 215 9.51 -21.13 20.01
N VAL A 216 10.40 -22.08 20.33
CA VAL A 216 11.57 -21.80 21.18
C VAL A 216 12.47 -20.79 20.46
N GLY A 217 12.81 -19.67 21.13
CA GLY A 217 13.50 -18.53 20.49
C GLY A 217 12.62 -17.68 19.58
N GLY A 218 11.29 -17.89 19.60
CA GLY A 218 10.33 -17.22 18.73
C GLY A 218 10.23 -15.72 18.92
N GLU A 219 10.35 -15.22 20.16
CA GLU A 219 10.32 -13.78 20.45
C GLU A 219 11.52 -13.06 19.82
N GLU A 220 12.73 -13.62 19.89
CA GLU A 220 13.92 -13.04 19.25
C GLU A 220 13.77 -13.01 17.72
N ARG A 221 13.20 -14.07 17.13
CA ARG A 221 12.88 -14.11 15.70
C ARG A 221 11.80 -13.10 15.31
N TYR A 222 10.83 -12.83 16.20
CA TYR A 222 9.85 -11.79 15.98
C TYR A 222 10.48 -10.39 15.99
N LEU A 223 11.42 -10.12 16.90
CA LEU A 223 12.21 -8.88 16.84
C LEU A 223 13.09 -8.81 15.59
N GLN A 224 13.65 -9.95 15.16
CA GLN A 224 14.40 -10.08 13.91
C GLN A 224 13.53 -9.76 12.70
N TRP A 225 12.27 -10.19 12.68
CA TRP A 225 11.32 -9.84 11.62
C TRP A 225 11.10 -8.32 11.50
N ILE A 226 10.97 -7.62 12.64
CA ILE A 226 10.86 -6.17 12.65
C ILE A 226 12.14 -5.54 12.07
N ALA A 227 13.32 -5.96 12.55
CA ALA A 227 14.60 -5.48 12.05
C ALA A 227 14.83 -5.76 10.55
N MET A 228 14.44 -6.95 10.07
CA MET A 228 14.51 -7.32 8.66
C MET A 228 13.59 -6.45 7.80
N SER A 229 12.38 -6.14 8.28
CA SER A 229 11.44 -5.25 7.58
C SER A 229 12.02 -3.85 7.41
N LEU A 230 12.62 -3.29 8.46
CA LEU A 230 13.28 -1.98 8.39
C LEU A 230 14.50 -2.00 7.46
N ARG A 231 15.28 -3.09 7.50
CA ARG A 231 16.41 -3.26 6.58
C ARG A 231 15.97 -3.35 5.13
N TYR A 232 14.87 -4.04 4.86
CA TYR A 232 14.31 -4.13 3.52
C TYR A 232 13.93 -2.75 3.00
N LEU A 233 13.21 -1.94 3.79
CA LEU A 233 12.88 -0.56 3.42
C LEU A 233 14.14 0.29 3.13
N GLU A 234 15.15 0.22 4.00
CA GLU A 234 16.40 0.96 3.82
C GLU A 234 17.10 0.59 2.51
N GLN A 235 17.20 -0.71 2.19
CA GLN A 235 17.85 -1.18 0.97
C GLN A 235 17.08 -0.84 -0.31
N GLU A 236 15.76 -0.70 -0.22
CA GLU A 236 14.91 -0.16 -1.29
C GLU A 236 15.02 1.37 -1.42
N GLY A 237 15.85 2.03 -0.59
CA GLY A 237 16.12 3.47 -0.64
C GLY A 237 15.15 4.32 0.18
N ILE A 238 14.37 3.71 1.07
CA ILE A 238 13.39 4.40 1.91
C ILE A 238 14.07 4.76 3.24
N ALA A 239 14.29 6.04 3.48
CA ALA A 239 14.92 6.54 4.71
C ALA A 239 13.89 7.03 5.74
N HIS A 240 12.65 7.26 5.32
CA HIS A 240 11.58 7.82 6.13
C HIS A 240 10.30 7.03 5.88
N ALA A 241 9.63 6.57 6.92
CA ALA A 241 8.41 5.79 6.77
C ALA A 241 7.43 6.01 7.93
N GLN A 242 6.13 5.97 7.65
CA GLN A 242 5.10 5.87 8.67
C GLN A 242 4.43 4.51 8.59
N LEU A 243 4.60 3.72 9.64
CA LEU A 243 4.29 2.29 9.65
C LEU A 243 3.12 2.01 10.60
N ALA A 244 2.03 1.45 10.08
CA ALA A 244 0.86 1.09 10.87
C ALA A 244 1.09 -0.24 11.61
N MET A 245 0.80 -0.27 12.92
CA MET A 245 1.09 -1.39 13.80
C MET A 245 -0.05 -1.66 14.80
N GLY A 246 -0.24 -2.95 15.11
CA GLY A 246 -0.82 -3.50 16.34
C GLY A 246 -0.75 -2.57 17.55
N GLU A 247 -1.86 -2.17 18.18
CA GLU A 247 -1.80 -1.44 19.47
C GLU A 247 -0.93 -2.20 20.49
N ASP A 248 -1.03 -3.52 20.47
CA ASP A 248 -0.36 -4.46 21.37
C ASP A 248 1.11 -4.68 21.00
N GLU A 249 1.46 -4.33 19.75
CA GLU A 249 2.79 -4.48 19.18
C GLU A 249 3.57 -3.15 19.14
N VAL A 250 2.92 -1.99 19.32
CA VAL A 250 3.54 -0.65 19.28
C VAL A 250 4.75 -0.55 20.19
N ARG A 251 4.68 -1.08 21.42
CA ARG A 251 5.75 -0.94 22.41
C ARG A 251 7.04 -1.62 21.97
N VAL A 252 6.90 -2.86 21.49
CA VAL A 252 8.03 -3.67 21.00
C VAL A 252 8.60 -3.04 19.73
N ALA A 253 7.72 -2.67 18.79
CA ALA A 253 8.15 -2.03 17.54
C ALA A 253 8.87 -0.70 17.78
N ASN A 254 8.37 0.15 18.70
CA ASN A 254 8.96 1.43 19.03
C ASN A 254 10.41 1.27 19.49
N ALA A 255 10.70 0.28 20.34
CA ALA A 255 12.06 0.01 20.80
C ALA A 255 12.99 -0.40 19.66
N VAL A 256 12.53 -1.26 18.74
CA VAL A 256 13.32 -1.67 17.56
C VAL A 256 13.55 -0.47 16.63
N LEU A 257 12.52 0.32 16.34
CA LEU A 257 12.62 1.48 15.46
C LEU A 257 13.54 2.55 16.03
N SER A 258 13.45 2.88 17.33
CA SER A 258 14.36 3.85 17.95
C SER A 258 15.82 3.39 17.91
N ALA A 259 16.08 2.11 18.18
CA ALA A 259 17.43 1.56 18.03
C ALA A 259 17.90 1.64 16.56
N TYR A 260 17.02 1.29 15.62
CA TYR A 260 17.34 1.25 14.19
C TYR A 260 17.62 2.65 13.63
N ASN A 261 16.73 3.61 13.88
CA ASN A 261 16.84 5.00 13.46
C ASN A 261 18.18 5.61 13.91
N LYS A 262 18.57 5.36 15.17
CA LYS A 262 19.85 5.81 15.71
C LYS A 262 21.04 5.16 15.01
N ALA A 263 20.99 3.84 14.79
CA ALA A 263 22.10 3.09 14.19
C ALA A 263 22.28 3.37 12.69
N ARG A 264 21.18 3.56 11.96
CA ARG A 264 21.15 3.62 10.49
C ARG A 264 20.86 5.02 9.93
N LYS A 265 20.67 6.02 10.80
CA LYS A 265 20.34 7.41 10.43
C LYS A 265 19.09 7.49 9.56
N THR A 266 18.07 6.68 9.87
CA THR A 266 16.73 6.68 9.27
C THR A 266 15.73 7.39 10.19
N CYS A 267 14.51 7.61 9.71
CA CYS A 267 13.41 8.18 10.49
C CYS A 267 12.11 7.41 10.22
N TYR A 268 12.04 6.18 10.75
CA TYR A 268 10.84 5.35 10.72
C TYR A 268 9.98 5.64 11.95
N LYS A 269 8.68 5.84 11.71
CA LYS A 269 7.69 6.24 12.70
C LYS A 269 6.51 5.30 12.71
N LEU A 270 5.81 5.21 13.83
CA LEU A 270 4.66 4.33 14.03
C LEU A 270 3.35 5.11 14.03
N LEU A 271 2.33 4.46 13.47
CA LEU A 271 0.94 4.82 13.62
C LEU A 271 0.25 3.69 14.40
N ALA A 272 -0.39 4.01 15.53
CA ALA A 272 -1.17 3.05 16.30
C ALA A 272 -2.48 2.77 15.56
N HIS A 273 -2.64 1.54 15.09
CA HIS A 273 -3.80 1.18 14.29
C HIS A 273 -5.04 0.90 15.16
N THR A 274 -6.23 1.08 14.60
CA THR A 274 -7.50 0.82 15.28
C THR A 274 -8.36 -0.13 14.44
N ALA A 275 -8.97 -1.13 15.08
CA ALA A 275 -9.80 -2.13 14.41
C ALA A 275 -11.31 -1.84 14.51
N THR A 276 -11.71 -0.87 15.33
CA THR A 276 -13.10 -0.68 15.77
C THR A 276 -13.89 0.41 15.05
N VAL A 277 -13.31 1.06 14.04
CA VAL A 277 -13.96 2.13 13.23
C VAL A 277 -15.33 1.73 12.67
N TYR A 278 -15.56 0.42 12.50
CA TYR A 278 -16.78 -0.17 11.95
C TYR A 278 -17.43 -1.22 12.86
N ALA A 279 -17.02 -1.26 14.14
CA ALA A 279 -17.49 -2.23 15.13
C ALA A 279 -18.83 -1.85 15.77
N GLY A 280 -19.41 -0.71 15.39
CA GLY A 280 -20.68 -0.19 15.89
C GLY A 280 -20.50 1.02 16.79
N ASP A 281 -21.61 1.62 17.21
CA ASP A 281 -21.64 2.85 17.99
C ASP A 281 -20.79 2.74 19.28
N LYS A 282 -19.95 3.76 19.51
CA LYS A 282 -19.05 3.92 20.67
C LYS A 282 -17.90 2.92 20.75
N ALA A 283 -17.79 1.98 19.82
CA ALA A 283 -16.69 1.01 19.83
C ALA A 283 -15.34 1.71 19.55
N LEU A 284 -15.33 2.66 18.61
CA LEU A 284 -14.14 3.44 18.28
C LEU A 284 -13.80 4.40 19.41
N GLU A 285 -14.79 5.12 19.94
CA GLU A 285 -14.59 5.96 21.12
C GLU A 285 -13.97 5.17 22.29
N TYR A 286 -14.48 3.97 22.57
CA TYR A 286 -13.95 3.12 23.64
C TYR A 286 -12.49 2.71 23.39
N GLU A 287 -12.16 2.22 22.19
CA GLU A 287 -10.78 1.83 21.82
C GLU A 287 -9.82 3.03 21.89
N LEU A 288 -10.23 4.19 21.36
CA LEU A 288 -9.43 5.41 21.39
C LEU A 288 -9.10 5.82 22.82
N ASN A 289 -10.08 5.81 23.73
CA ASN A 289 -9.86 6.22 25.12
C ASN A 289 -9.12 5.18 25.97
N THR A 290 -9.37 3.88 25.76
CA THR A 290 -8.88 2.83 26.67
C THR A 290 -7.60 2.15 26.20
N LYS A 291 -7.30 2.17 24.90
CA LYS A 291 -6.13 1.51 24.32
C LYS A 291 -5.17 2.51 23.68
N ILE A 292 -5.68 3.42 22.84
CA ILE A 292 -4.83 4.29 22.03
C ILE A 292 -4.28 5.48 22.83
N LEU A 293 -5.13 6.23 23.53
CA LEU A 293 -4.72 7.38 24.34
C LEU A 293 -3.59 7.04 25.35
N PRO A 294 -3.64 5.92 26.10
CA PRO A 294 -2.54 5.51 26.96
C PRO A 294 -1.17 5.39 26.28
N LEU A 295 -1.11 5.04 24.99
CA LEU A 295 0.16 4.97 24.24
C LEU A 295 0.75 6.37 23.98
N PHE A 296 -0.09 7.38 23.76
CA PHE A 296 0.36 8.77 23.61
C PHE A 296 0.74 9.43 24.94
N GLN A 297 0.24 8.89 26.05
CA GLN A 297 0.63 9.33 27.39
C GLN A 297 2.01 8.82 27.82
N ASP A 298 2.51 7.75 27.20
CA ASP A 298 3.76 7.09 27.60
C ASP A 298 5.00 7.75 27.00
N PRO A 299 5.84 8.48 27.78
CA PRO A 299 6.98 9.22 27.26
C PRO A 299 8.08 8.34 26.63
N SER A 300 8.07 7.02 26.81
CA SER A 300 9.07 6.12 26.21
C SER A 300 8.82 5.85 24.72
N LEU A 301 7.60 6.13 24.23
CA LEU A 301 7.17 5.81 22.87
C LEU A 301 7.52 6.90 21.84
N ASN A 302 8.81 7.21 21.71
CA ASN A 302 9.33 8.31 20.88
C ASN A 302 9.05 8.21 19.37
N GLU A 303 8.82 7.01 18.85
CA GLU A 303 8.55 6.78 17.43
C GLU A 303 7.05 6.74 17.10
N LEU A 304 6.16 6.72 18.11
CA LEU A 304 4.72 6.77 17.90
C LEU A 304 4.25 8.21 17.64
N ILE A 305 3.79 8.48 16.42
CA ILE A 305 3.44 9.85 15.98
C ILE A 305 1.98 10.02 15.56
N GLY A 306 1.18 8.96 15.56
CA GLY A 306 -0.14 9.07 14.96
C GLY A 306 -1.05 7.86 15.13
N ILE A 307 -2.28 8.04 14.67
CA ILE A 307 -3.36 7.05 14.72
C ILE A 307 -3.67 6.63 13.29
N ASP A 308 -3.79 5.32 13.07
CA ASP A 308 -4.23 4.74 11.81
C ASP A 308 -5.64 4.15 11.97
N LEU A 309 -6.58 4.65 11.17
CA LEU A 309 -7.96 4.17 11.13
C LEU A 309 -8.12 3.30 9.90
N LEU A 310 -8.20 1.98 10.12
CA LEU A 310 -8.34 1.01 9.06
C LEU A 310 -9.57 1.27 8.19
N GLY A 311 -9.51 0.81 6.95
CA GLY A 311 -10.65 0.74 6.04
C GLY A 311 -11.53 -0.48 6.37
N SER A 312 -12.83 -0.40 6.15
CA SER A 312 -13.69 -1.59 6.03
C SER A 312 -14.38 -1.54 4.69
N GLU A 313 -14.18 -2.62 3.95
CA GLU A 313 -14.53 -2.74 2.55
C GLU A 313 -16.02 -2.57 2.22
N ASN A 314 -16.90 -2.66 3.23
CA ASN A 314 -18.36 -2.68 3.03
C ASN A 314 -19.14 -1.79 4.00
N LYS A 315 -18.49 -1.08 4.91
CA LYS A 315 -19.13 -0.26 5.95
C LYS A 315 -18.74 1.21 5.82
N VAL A 316 -19.54 2.09 6.44
CA VAL A 316 -19.18 3.49 6.62
C VAL A 316 -18.48 3.62 7.95
N GLY A 317 -17.36 4.35 7.99
CA GLY A 317 -16.63 4.60 9.22
C GLY A 317 -17.36 5.59 10.13
N ASN A 318 -17.29 5.38 11.45
CA ASN A 318 -17.84 6.31 12.44
C ASN A 318 -16.90 7.51 12.66
N TYR A 319 -16.67 8.32 11.63
CA TYR A 319 -15.71 9.44 11.67
C TYR A 319 -16.06 10.51 12.71
N THR A 320 -17.35 10.67 13.03
CA THR A 320 -17.79 11.58 14.10
C THR A 320 -17.25 11.17 15.48
N GLU A 321 -17.08 9.87 15.78
CA GLU A 321 -16.49 9.42 17.05
C GLU A 321 -15.02 9.84 17.15
N LEU A 322 -14.26 9.68 16.07
CA LEU A 322 -12.88 10.15 15.98
C LEU A 322 -12.80 11.67 16.19
N PHE A 323 -13.57 12.44 15.42
CA PHE A 323 -13.49 13.89 15.48
C PHE A 323 -13.95 14.45 16.83
N SER A 324 -14.97 13.84 17.44
CA SER A 324 -15.39 14.16 18.81
C SER A 324 -14.26 13.92 19.80
N PHE A 325 -13.59 12.77 19.71
CA PHE A 325 -12.44 12.44 20.55
C PHE A 325 -11.30 13.46 20.37
N LEU A 326 -10.91 13.76 19.13
CA LEU A 326 -9.82 14.71 18.85
C LEU A 326 -10.14 16.13 19.35
N VAL A 327 -11.37 16.62 19.14
CA VAL A 327 -11.79 17.93 19.67
C VAL A 327 -11.78 17.94 21.20
N ALA A 328 -12.25 16.87 21.85
CA ALA A 328 -12.26 16.76 23.30
C ALA A 328 -10.84 16.80 23.89
N GLN A 329 -9.89 16.10 23.27
CA GLN A 329 -8.48 16.12 23.71
C GLN A 329 -7.81 17.48 23.47
N ASN A 330 -8.01 18.08 22.29
CA ASN A 330 -7.43 19.38 21.94
C ASN A 330 -8.02 20.55 22.79
N SER A 331 -9.21 20.36 23.37
CA SER A 331 -9.87 21.36 24.22
C SER A 331 -9.64 21.13 25.72
N ALA A 332 -8.98 20.03 26.11
CA ALA A 332 -8.75 19.70 27.50
C ALA A 332 -7.71 20.64 28.14
N GLN A 333 -7.87 20.93 29.44
CA GLN A 333 -6.92 21.78 30.19
C GLN A 333 -5.49 21.20 30.23
N ALA A 334 -5.37 19.87 30.12
CA ALA A 334 -4.11 19.18 29.89
C ALA A 334 -4.30 18.32 28.63
N ASP A 335 -3.70 18.74 27.53
CA ASP A 335 -3.78 18.01 26.26
C ASP A 335 -2.89 16.76 26.32
N GLN A 336 -3.46 15.68 26.86
CA GLN A 336 -2.79 14.40 27.06
C GLN A 336 -2.40 13.74 25.74
N LEU A 337 -3.13 14.04 24.66
CA LEU A 337 -2.92 13.41 23.36
C LEU A 337 -1.73 14.07 22.64
N THR A 338 -1.62 15.40 22.68
CA THR A 338 -0.58 16.13 21.95
C THR A 338 0.59 16.62 22.81
N GLN A 339 0.65 16.27 24.09
CA GLN A 339 1.70 16.73 25.03
C GLN A 339 3.16 16.53 24.56
N PHE A 340 3.43 15.54 23.70
CA PHE A 340 4.77 15.27 23.14
C PHE A 340 4.88 15.66 21.66
N PHE A 341 4.12 16.66 21.20
CA PHE A 341 4.15 17.14 19.83
C PHE A 341 4.48 18.63 19.77
N GLY A 342 4.68 19.14 18.56
CA GLY A 342 5.04 20.53 18.31
C GLY A 342 6.55 20.75 18.26
N ASN A 343 6.96 22.01 18.41
CA ASN A 343 8.36 22.42 18.35
C ASN A 343 8.93 22.65 19.76
N VAL A 344 8.92 21.60 20.59
CA VAL A 344 9.44 21.62 21.96
C VAL A 344 10.45 20.50 22.19
N ASP A 345 11.22 20.60 23.26
CA ASP A 345 12.13 19.53 23.65
C ASP A 345 11.33 18.24 23.92
N GLN A 346 11.89 17.09 23.51
CA GLN A 346 11.26 15.76 23.63
C GLN A 346 10.03 15.51 22.74
N SER A 347 9.73 16.40 21.77
CA SER A 347 8.68 16.12 20.78
C SER A 347 8.98 14.87 19.94
N ARG A 348 7.95 14.03 19.75
CA ARG A 348 7.99 12.85 18.87
C ARG A 348 7.90 13.22 17.40
N ALA A 349 7.11 14.26 17.14
CA ALA A 349 6.86 14.86 15.84
C ALA A 349 6.31 16.29 16.01
N LEU A 350 6.25 17.06 14.93
CA LEU A 350 5.63 18.40 14.94
C LEU A 350 4.10 18.34 15.03
N GLN A 351 3.49 17.30 14.45
CA GLN A 351 2.06 17.07 14.46
C GLN A 351 1.74 15.60 14.77
N LEU A 352 0.63 15.37 15.45
CA LEU A 352 0.00 14.06 15.54
C LEU A 352 -0.69 13.77 14.21
N VAL A 353 -0.25 12.72 13.54
CA VAL A 353 -0.81 12.31 12.25
C VAL A 353 -2.05 11.45 12.47
N SER A 354 -3.21 11.94 12.04
CA SER A 354 -4.43 11.13 11.91
C SER A 354 -4.53 10.63 10.48
N HIS A 355 -4.19 9.36 10.30
CA HIS A 355 -4.32 8.67 9.02
C HIS A 355 -5.68 7.95 8.95
N ILE A 356 -6.45 8.23 7.91
CA ILE A 356 -7.79 7.68 7.71
C ILE A 356 -7.85 6.95 6.38
N HIS A 357 -8.04 5.64 6.41
CA HIS A 357 -8.36 4.88 5.21
C HIS A 357 -9.80 5.17 4.79
N CYS A 358 -9.99 5.90 3.70
CA CYS A 358 -11.30 6.13 3.08
C CYS A 358 -11.70 4.94 2.19
N GLY A 359 -11.47 3.73 2.70
CA GLY A 359 -11.30 2.49 1.97
C GLY A 359 -12.29 2.22 0.84
N GLU A 360 -11.72 1.66 -0.23
CA GLU A 360 -12.33 1.16 -1.45
C GLU A 360 -12.18 -0.36 -1.50
N GLY A 361 -12.87 -1.03 -0.61
CA GLY A 361 -12.77 -2.47 -0.57
C GLY A 361 -13.69 -3.17 -1.55
N MET A 362 -13.35 -4.42 -1.84
CA MET A 362 -13.98 -5.20 -2.91
C MET A 362 -15.42 -5.61 -2.55
N GLY A 363 -15.77 -5.48 -1.26
CA GLY A 363 -17.11 -5.70 -0.73
C GLY A 363 -17.46 -7.17 -0.59
N VAL A 364 -18.68 -7.46 -0.13
CA VAL A 364 -19.19 -8.82 0.02
C VAL A 364 -20.29 -9.06 -1.01
N ALA A 365 -20.02 -9.94 -1.96
CA ALA A 365 -20.96 -10.37 -3.00
C ALA A 365 -20.64 -11.80 -3.45
N ALA A 366 -21.51 -12.33 -4.31
CA ALA A 366 -21.34 -13.62 -4.98
C ALA A 366 -19.95 -13.79 -5.63
N ASP A 367 -19.44 -12.73 -6.26
CA ASP A 367 -18.17 -12.73 -6.99
C ASP A 367 -16.98 -12.27 -6.12
N ASN A 368 -17.17 -12.18 -4.80
CA ASN A 368 -16.18 -11.70 -3.82
C ASN A 368 -15.93 -12.73 -2.70
N ARG A 369 -15.87 -14.02 -3.04
CA ARG A 369 -15.64 -15.12 -2.09
C ARG A 369 -15.01 -16.35 -2.74
N SER A 370 -14.55 -17.33 -1.99
CA SER A 370 -13.99 -18.57 -2.57
C SER A 370 -15.06 -19.37 -3.34
N ALA A 371 -14.67 -20.25 -4.26
CA ALA A 371 -15.64 -21.09 -4.99
C ALA A 371 -16.33 -22.12 -4.08
N ILE A 372 -15.62 -22.66 -3.08
CA ILE A 372 -16.18 -23.56 -2.07
C ILE A 372 -17.17 -22.81 -1.17
N GLY A 373 -16.83 -21.61 -0.68
CA GLY A 373 -17.75 -20.84 0.12
C GLY A 373 -18.93 -20.28 -0.67
N TYR A 374 -18.75 -20.01 -1.97
CA TYR A 374 -19.87 -19.78 -2.90
C TYR A 374 -20.82 -20.98 -2.92
N ALA A 375 -20.31 -22.19 -3.09
CA ALA A 375 -21.11 -23.41 -3.02
C ALA A 375 -21.83 -23.56 -1.67
N MET A 376 -21.13 -23.32 -0.55
CA MET A 376 -21.73 -23.38 0.80
C MET A 376 -22.87 -22.38 1.02
N ALA A 377 -22.87 -21.26 0.30
CA ALA A 377 -23.85 -20.20 0.45
C ALA A 377 -25.06 -20.35 -0.48
N TYR A 378 -24.87 -20.92 -1.67
CA TYR A 378 -25.88 -20.93 -2.73
C TYR A 378 -26.36 -22.32 -3.14
N SER A 379 -25.68 -23.39 -2.75
CA SER A 379 -26.19 -24.75 -2.96
C SER A 379 -27.37 -25.06 -2.04
N ARG A 380 -28.25 -25.97 -2.50
CA ARG A 380 -29.40 -26.46 -1.71
C ARG A 380 -28.96 -27.17 -0.43
N HIS A 381 -27.82 -27.85 -0.49
CA HIS A 381 -27.20 -28.57 0.61
C HIS A 381 -25.74 -28.14 0.74
N LEU A 382 -25.16 -28.33 1.94
CA LEU A 382 -23.73 -28.16 2.10
C LEU A 382 -22.98 -29.10 1.15
N PRO A 383 -21.84 -28.66 0.57
CA PRO A 383 -21.03 -29.49 -0.30
C PRO A 383 -20.69 -30.85 0.33
N GLY A 384 -21.11 -31.92 -0.33
CA GLY A 384 -20.87 -33.31 0.08
C GLY A 384 -19.65 -33.94 -0.61
N PRO A 385 -19.40 -35.25 -0.38
CA PRO A 385 -18.25 -35.96 -0.98
C PRO A 385 -18.21 -35.91 -2.51
N GLU A 386 -19.37 -35.93 -3.18
CA GLU A 386 -19.44 -35.84 -4.65
C GLU A 386 -18.93 -34.50 -5.17
N PHE A 387 -19.28 -33.40 -4.49
CA PHE A 387 -18.77 -32.08 -4.81
C PHE A 387 -17.25 -32.02 -4.70
N TYR A 388 -16.68 -32.46 -3.57
CA TYR A 388 -15.24 -32.38 -3.35
C TYR A 388 -14.45 -33.28 -4.30
N ARG A 389 -15.00 -34.45 -4.66
CA ARG A 389 -14.43 -35.28 -5.72
C ARG A 389 -14.43 -34.56 -7.08
N ALA A 390 -15.54 -33.95 -7.47
CA ALA A 390 -15.63 -33.20 -8.73
C ALA A 390 -14.68 -31.99 -8.74
N TYR A 391 -14.60 -31.26 -7.62
CA TYR A 391 -13.71 -30.12 -7.48
C TYR A 391 -12.23 -30.53 -7.51
N ALA A 392 -11.85 -31.63 -6.84
CA ALA A 392 -10.48 -32.15 -6.89
C ALA A 392 -10.09 -32.61 -8.30
N GLN A 393 -11.00 -33.30 -9.02
CA GLN A 393 -10.78 -33.67 -10.42
C GLN A 393 -10.62 -32.44 -11.32
N TYR A 394 -11.44 -31.41 -11.09
CA TYR A 394 -11.35 -30.13 -11.80
C TYR A 394 -9.99 -29.45 -11.58
N VAL A 395 -9.51 -29.35 -10.33
CA VAL A 395 -8.18 -28.82 -10.01
C VAL A 395 -7.09 -29.53 -10.81
N LEU A 396 -7.10 -30.86 -10.84
CA LEU A 396 -6.08 -31.65 -11.53
C LEU A 396 -6.18 -31.53 -13.06
N ALA A 397 -7.39 -31.48 -13.61
CA ALA A 397 -7.61 -31.24 -15.04
C ALA A 397 -7.08 -29.85 -15.46
N CYS A 398 -7.39 -28.82 -14.66
CA CYS A 398 -6.87 -27.47 -14.87
C CYS A 398 -5.34 -27.41 -14.73
N GLN A 399 -4.74 -28.18 -13.81
CA GLN A 399 -3.28 -28.25 -13.71
C GLN A 399 -2.65 -28.76 -15.02
N ILE A 400 -3.22 -29.81 -15.61
CA ILE A 400 -2.78 -30.37 -16.90
C ILE A 400 -3.00 -29.35 -18.03
N ALA A 401 -4.16 -28.70 -18.09
CA ALA A 401 -4.45 -27.69 -19.11
C ALA A 401 -3.50 -26.48 -19.01
N ALA A 402 -3.17 -26.02 -17.80
CA ALA A 402 -2.20 -24.95 -17.56
C ALA A 402 -0.78 -25.35 -18.00
N GLN A 403 -0.40 -26.62 -17.88
CA GLN A 403 0.86 -27.15 -18.44
C GLN A 403 0.83 -27.13 -19.98
N GLY A 404 -0.25 -27.60 -20.60
CA GLY A 404 -0.43 -27.59 -22.05
C GLY A 404 -0.33 -26.18 -22.65
N ARG A 405 -1.06 -25.21 -22.09
CA ARG A 405 -1.01 -23.80 -22.56
C ARG A 405 0.38 -23.18 -22.49
N ARG A 406 1.16 -23.52 -21.46
CA ARG A 406 2.54 -23.04 -21.32
C ARG A 406 3.44 -23.63 -22.40
N ALA A 407 3.25 -24.90 -22.75
CA ALA A 407 3.97 -25.52 -23.86
C ALA A 407 3.65 -24.83 -25.19
N ASP A 408 2.37 -24.50 -25.42
CA ASP A 408 1.92 -23.83 -26.64
C ASP A 408 2.39 -22.36 -26.74
N ASN A 409 2.53 -21.68 -25.59
CA ASN A 409 2.93 -20.27 -25.51
C ASN A 409 4.17 -20.09 -24.61
N ALA A 410 5.26 -20.78 -24.93
CA ALA A 410 6.49 -20.76 -24.12
C ALA A 410 7.10 -19.36 -23.91
N ARG A 411 6.85 -18.42 -24.82
CA ARG A 411 7.29 -17.01 -24.73
C ARG A 411 6.29 -16.10 -23.99
N GLY A 412 5.15 -16.63 -23.55
CA GLY A 412 3.98 -15.84 -23.14
C GLY A 412 3.25 -15.21 -24.34
N THR A 413 2.17 -14.47 -24.08
CA THR A 413 1.55 -13.60 -25.09
C THR A 413 2.45 -12.38 -25.35
N ALA A 414 2.46 -11.83 -26.57
CA ALA A 414 3.26 -10.64 -26.89
C ALA A 414 3.02 -9.51 -25.86
N GLY A 415 4.10 -8.96 -25.28
CA GLY A 415 4.03 -7.94 -24.23
C GLY A 415 3.86 -8.50 -22.79
N THR A 416 4.03 -9.80 -22.57
CA THR A 416 4.01 -10.42 -21.22
C THR A 416 5.31 -11.15 -20.91
N HIS A 417 5.71 -11.18 -19.64
CA HIS A 417 6.85 -11.98 -19.20
C HIS A 417 6.59 -13.48 -19.44
N ALA A 418 7.66 -14.23 -19.71
CA ALA A 418 7.60 -15.67 -19.84
C ALA A 418 7.03 -16.32 -18.56
N HIS A 419 6.30 -17.42 -18.73
CA HIS A 419 5.79 -18.18 -17.59
C HIS A 419 6.97 -18.81 -16.80
N LYS A 420 6.94 -18.71 -15.47
CA LYS A 420 7.84 -19.48 -14.60
C LYS A 420 7.61 -20.99 -14.82
N ASP A 421 8.69 -21.74 -15.03
CA ASP A 421 8.64 -23.20 -15.22
C ASP A 421 8.66 -23.94 -13.87
N ASN A 422 7.50 -24.02 -13.21
CA ASN A 422 7.34 -24.65 -11.90
C ASN A 422 6.23 -25.71 -11.88
N GLY A 423 5.77 -26.18 -13.04
CA GLY A 423 4.71 -27.20 -13.15
C GLY A 423 3.28 -26.75 -12.79
N VAL A 424 3.07 -25.62 -12.09
CA VAL A 424 1.73 -25.13 -11.66
C VAL A 424 1.40 -23.67 -12.00
N SER A 425 2.36 -22.93 -12.57
CA SER A 425 2.12 -21.57 -13.07
C SER A 425 0.94 -21.55 -14.04
N GLY A 426 -0.01 -20.65 -13.79
CA GLY A 426 -1.23 -20.52 -14.58
C GLY A 426 -2.42 -21.36 -14.08
N LEU A 427 -2.27 -22.23 -13.07
CA LEU A 427 -3.36 -23.05 -12.53
C LEU A 427 -4.59 -22.23 -12.14
N PHE A 428 -4.41 -21.10 -11.44
CA PHE A 428 -5.54 -20.29 -10.99
C PHE A 428 -6.22 -19.54 -12.14
N ASP A 429 -5.44 -19.11 -13.13
CA ASP A 429 -5.99 -18.52 -14.36
C ASP A 429 -6.82 -19.56 -15.12
N GLU A 430 -6.39 -20.82 -15.08
CA GLU A 430 -7.13 -21.93 -15.65
C GLU A 430 -8.45 -22.17 -14.92
N MET A 431 -8.38 -22.42 -13.63
CA MET A 431 -9.54 -22.77 -12.80
C MET A 431 -10.60 -21.68 -12.73
N PHE A 432 -10.22 -20.40 -12.76
CA PHE A 432 -11.14 -19.31 -12.43
C PHE A 432 -11.41 -18.35 -13.58
N ARG A 433 -10.74 -18.51 -14.73
CA ARG A 433 -10.95 -17.63 -15.88
C ARG A 433 -11.12 -18.38 -17.20
N ASN A 434 -10.27 -19.36 -17.49
CA ASN A 434 -10.35 -20.07 -18.76
C ASN A 434 -11.36 -21.21 -18.75
N ASP A 435 -11.66 -21.74 -17.56
CA ASP A 435 -12.57 -22.86 -17.36
C ASP A 435 -13.57 -22.55 -16.23
N SER A 436 -14.59 -23.39 -16.10
CA SER A 436 -15.60 -23.27 -15.05
C SER A 436 -16.11 -24.65 -14.63
N LEU A 437 -16.42 -24.79 -13.34
CA LEU A 437 -17.02 -26.00 -12.80
C LEU A 437 -18.51 -25.78 -12.51
N THR A 438 -19.36 -26.66 -13.04
CA THR A 438 -20.79 -26.73 -12.69
C THR A 438 -21.08 -28.05 -12.00
N VAL A 439 -21.61 -27.99 -10.79
CA VAL A 439 -21.98 -29.16 -9.97
C VAL A 439 -23.41 -28.95 -9.45
N GLU A 440 -24.27 -29.97 -9.58
CA GLU A 440 -25.67 -29.91 -9.13
C GLU A 440 -26.46 -28.70 -9.69
N GLY A 441 -26.13 -28.26 -10.91
CA GLY A 441 -26.76 -27.09 -11.55
C GLY A 441 -26.25 -25.74 -11.04
N LEU A 442 -25.29 -25.72 -10.12
CA LEU A 442 -24.60 -24.50 -9.67
C LEU A 442 -23.25 -24.35 -10.38
N THR A 443 -23.14 -23.32 -11.22
CA THR A 443 -21.83 -22.90 -11.76
C THR A 443 -21.09 -22.12 -10.70
N LEU A 444 -19.93 -22.62 -10.29
CA LEU A 444 -19.13 -22.02 -9.23
C LEU A 444 -18.53 -20.69 -9.68
N ARG A 445 -18.45 -19.75 -8.73
CA ARG A 445 -17.80 -18.46 -8.92
C ARG A 445 -16.79 -18.24 -7.81
N ARG A 446 -15.64 -17.69 -8.16
CA ARG A 446 -14.61 -17.29 -7.21
C ARG A 446 -14.44 -15.77 -7.23
N TYR A 447 -13.93 -15.25 -6.13
CA TYR A 447 -13.34 -13.93 -5.98
C TYR A 447 -12.53 -13.60 -7.22
N ASP A 448 -13.04 -12.62 -7.98
CA ASP A 448 -12.32 -11.97 -9.06
C ASP A 448 -12.34 -10.48 -8.80
N GLY A 449 -11.19 -9.96 -8.38
CA GLY A 449 -11.07 -8.55 -8.10
C GLY A 449 -11.33 -7.63 -9.30
N ASN A 450 -11.33 -8.17 -10.52
CA ASN A 450 -11.57 -7.42 -11.74
C ASN A 450 -13.00 -7.59 -12.29
N SER A 451 -13.90 -8.25 -11.55
CA SER A 451 -15.28 -8.41 -12.01
C SER A 451 -16.00 -7.06 -12.04
N VAL A 452 -16.90 -6.85 -13.00
CA VAL A 452 -17.70 -5.62 -13.11
C VAL A 452 -18.43 -5.33 -11.80
N ARG A 453 -18.97 -6.37 -11.15
CA ARG A 453 -19.68 -6.24 -9.88
C ARG A 453 -18.76 -5.74 -8.76
N THR A 454 -17.55 -6.30 -8.67
CA THR A 454 -16.57 -5.87 -7.67
C THR A 454 -16.17 -4.42 -7.91
N GLN A 455 -15.93 -4.00 -9.15
CA GLN A 455 -15.59 -2.62 -9.50
C GLN A 455 -16.70 -1.62 -9.10
N GLU A 456 -17.96 -1.98 -9.31
CA GLU A 456 -19.11 -1.17 -8.86
C GLU A 456 -19.15 -1.04 -7.34
N LEU A 457 -18.89 -2.12 -6.60
CA LEU A 457 -18.90 -2.14 -5.14
C LEU A 457 -17.78 -1.28 -4.55
N VAL A 458 -16.57 -1.42 -5.09
CA VAL A 458 -15.40 -0.59 -4.75
C VAL A 458 -15.73 0.88 -4.93
N ALA A 459 -16.29 1.23 -6.11
CA ALA A 459 -16.66 2.61 -6.41
C ALA A 459 -17.77 3.14 -5.50
N TYR A 460 -18.78 2.32 -5.20
CA TYR A 460 -19.86 2.70 -4.30
C TYR A 460 -19.35 2.92 -2.86
N ALA A 461 -18.54 1.98 -2.34
CA ALA A 461 -18.00 2.04 -0.99
C ALA A 461 -17.06 3.24 -0.81
N GLY A 462 -16.11 3.45 -1.74
CA GLY A 462 -15.20 4.59 -1.68
C GLY A 462 -15.92 5.94 -1.74
N LYS A 463 -16.88 6.10 -2.67
CA LYS A 463 -17.71 7.31 -2.74
C LYS A 463 -18.49 7.55 -1.45
N ARG A 464 -19.10 6.50 -0.88
CA ARG A 464 -19.89 6.60 0.34
C ARG A 464 -19.03 6.94 1.56
N ASN A 465 -17.87 6.31 1.71
CA ASN A 465 -16.92 6.62 2.79
C ASN A 465 -16.43 8.06 2.70
N MET A 466 -16.08 8.52 1.49
CA MET A 466 -15.64 9.91 1.31
C MET A 466 -16.74 10.93 1.62
N MET A 467 -17.99 10.67 1.19
CA MET A 467 -19.13 11.53 1.52
C MET A 467 -19.36 11.58 3.03
N ALA A 468 -19.38 10.42 3.72
CA ALA A 468 -19.56 10.37 5.16
C ALA A 468 -18.45 11.10 5.93
N LEU A 469 -17.20 11.01 5.47
CA LEU A 469 -16.10 11.78 6.03
C LEU A 469 -16.36 13.29 5.91
N CYS A 470 -16.77 13.76 4.72
CA CYS A 470 -17.06 15.18 4.48
C CYS A 470 -18.24 15.66 5.33
N GLU A 471 -19.31 14.86 5.41
CA GLU A 471 -20.47 15.14 6.28
C GLU A 471 -20.05 15.24 7.75
N SER A 472 -19.21 14.31 8.24
CA SER A 472 -18.67 14.37 9.60
C SER A 472 -17.76 15.59 9.81
N LEU A 473 -16.95 16.00 8.83
CA LEU A 473 -16.11 17.20 8.92
C LEU A 473 -16.92 18.49 8.98
N ASP A 474 -18.08 18.53 8.34
CA ASP A 474 -18.99 19.68 8.28
C ASP A 474 -19.91 19.78 9.51
N GLN A 475 -20.06 18.71 10.29
CA GLN A 475 -20.81 18.71 11.55
C GLN A 475 -20.12 19.56 12.62
N SER A 476 -20.89 20.07 13.58
CA SER A 476 -20.36 20.69 14.80
C SER A 476 -20.41 19.72 15.97
N PRO A 477 -19.48 19.82 16.94
CA PRO A 477 -19.57 19.06 18.18
C PRO A 477 -20.91 19.30 18.89
N PRO A 478 -21.52 18.27 19.50
CA PRO A 478 -22.72 18.45 20.29
C PRO A 478 -22.46 19.43 21.45
N ALA A 479 -23.42 20.32 21.73
CA ALA A 479 -23.32 21.23 22.85
C ALA A 479 -23.17 20.46 24.17
N PRO A 480 -22.31 20.90 25.12
CA PRO A 480 -22.13 20.22 26.39
C PRO A 480 -23.49 20.05 27.09
N ALA A 481 -23.78 18.85 27.60
CA ALA A 481 -25.07 18.50 28.22
C ALA A 481 -25.41 19.23 29.54
N GLN A 482 -24.72 20.34 29.87
CA GLN A 482 -24.85 21.06 31.15
C GLN A 482 -24.82 22.59 31.02
N ALA A 483 -25.31 23.17 29.92
CA ALA A 483 -25.67 24.59 29.93
C ALA A 483 -27.16 24.75 30.30
N PRO A 484 -27.51 25.27 31.50
CA PRO A 484 -28.90 25.66 31.76
C PRO A 484 -29.32 26.69 30.72
N ALA A 485 -30.54 26.55 30.20
CA ALA A 485 -31.10 27.44 29.17
C ALA A 485 -31.06 28.90 29.66
N ALA A 486 -30.05 29.66 29.20
CA ALA A 486 -30.01 31.10 29.38
C ALA A 486 -31.03 31.72 28.40
N PRO A 487 -31.83 32.72 28.85
CA PRO A 487 -32.83 33.33 27.99
C PRO A 487 -32.16 34.14 26.87
N ALA A 488 -32.58 33.84 25.64
CA ALA A 488 -32.43 34.63 24.41
C ALA A 488 -31.15 35.47 24.29
N GLN A 489 -30.05 34.84 23.90
CA GLN A 489 -28.91 35.52 23.28
C GLN A 489 -29.06 35.55 21.74
N PRO A 490 -28.53 36.59 21.06
CA PRO A 490 -28.70 36.86 19.63
C PRO A 490 -27.97 35.80 18.77
N PRO A 491 -28.17 35.74 17.43
CA PRO A 491 -28.16 34.50 16.65
C PRO A 491 -26.89 33.71 16.91
N ALA A 492 -27.05 32.40 17.16
CA ALA A 492 -25.97 31.47 17.47
C ALA A 492 -24.72 31.84 16.66
N ALA A 493 -23.64 32.24 17.34
CA ALA A 493 -22.32 32.29 16.72
C ALA A 493 -22.19 30.97 15.96
N GLN A 494 -22.05 31.03 14.63
CA GLN A 494 -22.12 29.84 13.77
C GLN A 494 -21.26 28.74 14.40
N ALA A 495 -21.90 27.66 14.83
CA ALA A 495 -21.20 26.58 15.50
C ALA A 495 -20.09 26.12 14.56
N GLN A 496 -18.84 26.17 15.04
CA GLN A 496 -17.71 25.81 14.21
C GLN A 496 -17.80 24.33 13.85
N SER A 497 -17.46 23.97 12.62
CA SER A 497 -17.44 22.58 12.21
C SER A 497 -16.21 21.85 12.78
N TYR A 498 -16.23 20.52 12.78
CA TYR A 498 -15.07 19.71 13.17
C TYR A 498 -13.83 20.08 12.36
N TYR A 499 -13.96 20.28 11.05
CA TYR A 499 -12.85 20.75 10.22
C TYR A 499 -12.26 22.07 10.76
N GLN A 500 -13.10 23.07 11.01
CA GLN A 500 -12.64 24.38 11.48
C GLN A 500 -11.93 24.29 12.84
N LEU A 501 -12.43 23.45 13.75
CA LEU A 501 -11.84 23.26 15.08
C LEU A 501 -10.53 22.48 15.02
N LEU A 502 -10.51 21.37 14.29
CA LEU A 502 -9.36 20.45 14.23
C LEU A 502 -8.21 20.97 13.37
N THR A 503 -8.46 21.95 12.50
CA THR A 503 -7.43 22.58 11.67
C THR A 503 -7.22 24.05 12.01
N ALA A 504 -7.70 24.51 13.18
CA ALA A 504 -7.46 25.87 13.63
C ALA A 504 -5.96 26.12 13.83
N SER A 505 -5.52 27.37 13.66
CA SER A 505 -4.13 27.76 13.92
C SER A 505 -3.72 27.38 15.34
N GLY A 506 -2.58 26.70 15.48
CA GLY A 506 -2.06 26.22 16.76
C GLY A 506 -2.47 24.80 17.15
N THR A 507 -3.37 24.16 16.40
CA THR A 507 -3.60 22.72 16.53
C THR A 507 -2.35 21.94 16.10
N LEU A 508 -2.04 20.87 16.83
CA LEU A 508 -0.92 19.97 16.53
C LEU A 508 -1.40 18.72 15.79
N LEU A 509 -2.43 18.84 14.95
CA LEU A 509 -3.04 17.73 14.23
C LEU A 509 -2.75 17.83 12.74
N GLY A 510 -2.33 16.72 12.13
CA GLY A 510 -2.17 16.57 10.68
C GLY A 510 -3.07 15.45 10.16
N PHE A 511 -3.86 15.71 9.13
CA PHE A 511 -4.77 14.71 8.56
C PHE A 511 -4.26 14.23 7.20
N ARG A 512 -4.26 12.90 7.02
CA ARG A 512 -3.96 12.27 5.74
C ARG A 512 -4.99 11.19 5.44
N LEU A 513 -5.49 11.19 4.21
CA LEU A 513 -6.43 10.18 3.75
C LEU A 513 -5.72 9.17 2.85
N GLY A 514 -5.83 7.89 3.24
CA GLY A 514 -5.41 6.77 2.43
C GLY A 514 -6.54 6.28 1.53
N HIS A 515 -6.15 5.72 0.39
CA HIS A 515 -7.07 5.10 -0.59
C HIS A 515 -8.20 6.02 -1.11
N ALA A 516 -7.98 7.33 -1.05
CA ALA A 516 -8.98 8.35 -1.37
C ALA A 516 -9.00 8.71 -2.88
N TYR A 517 -9.37 7.78 -3.77
CA TYR A 517 -9.39 8.06 -5.22
C TYR A 517 -10.68 8.74 -5.69
N TYR A 518 -11.76 8.69 -4.91
CA TYR A 518 -13.03 9.33 -5.24
C TYR A 518 -13.17 10.71 -4.59
N TYR A 519 -13.65 11.68 -5.36
CA TYR A 519 -13.88 13.07 -4.94
C TYR A 519 -12.65 13.80 -4.39
N ARG A 520 -11.44 13.29 -4.67
CA ARG A 520 -10.18 13.84 -4.17
C ARG A 520 -10.01 15.32 -4.47
N SER A 521 -10.38 15.75 -5.68
CA SER A 521 -10.34 17.16 -6.10
C SER A 521 -11.29 18.04 -5.29
N PHE A 522 -12.50 17.56 -5.00
CA PHE A 522 -13.46 18.24 -4.14
C PHE A 522 -12.93 18.37 -2.71
N VAL A 523 -12.39 17.29 -2.15
CA VAL A 523 -11.81 17.28 -0.80
C VAL A 523 -10.63 18.24 -0.71
N ALA A 524 -9.71 18.21 -1.68
CA ALA A 524 -8.55 19.11 -1.71
C ALA A 524 -8.96 20.59 -1.79
N ALA A 525 -10.05 20.91 -2.50
CA ALA A 525 -10.57 22.26 -2.62
C ALA A 525 -11.34 22.73 -1.38
N ARG A 526 -12.17 21.86 -0.78
CA ARG A 526 -13.02 22.19 0.37
C ARG A 526 -12.28 22.12 1.71
N TYR A 527 -11.35 21.17 1.84
CA TYR A 527 -10.60 20.87 3.06
C TYR A 527 -9.08 20.94 2.80
N PRO A 528 -8.52 22.13 2.46
CA PRO A 528 -7.15 22.28 1.98
C PRO A 528 -6.05 21.82 2.96
N LEU A 529 -6.34 21.65 4.24
CA LEU A 529 -5.35 21.16 5.22
C LEU A 529 -5.29 19.63 5.33
N ILE A 530 -6.16 18.92 4.61
CA ILE A 530 -6.13 17.46 4.51
C ILE A 530 -5.20 17.04 3.36
N ALA A 531 -4.25 16.16 3.66
CA ALA A 531 -3.35 15.54 2.68
C ALA A 531 -3.86 14.16 2.26
N PHE A 532 -3.16 13.53 1.32
CA PHE A 532 -3.45 12.17 0.87
C PHE A 532 -2.13 11.39 0.84
N ASP A 533 -2.13 10.10 1.13
CA ASP A 533 -1.09 9.23 0.58
C ASP A 533 -1.59 8.56 -0.70
N THR A 534 -0.69 8.47 -1.66
CA THR A 534 -1.00 8.12 -3.03
C THR A 534 -0.32 6.82 -3.37
N ASN A 535 -1.11 5.78 -3.55
CA ASN A 535 -0.72 4.54 -4.20
C ASN A 535 -1.19 4.62 -5.66
N LEU A 536 -0.38 4.21 -6.64
CA LEU A 536 -0.75 4.22 -8.07
C LEU A 536 -0.65 2.82 -8.69
N GLY A 537 -0.18 1.81 -7.96
CA GLY A 537 0.26 0.52 -8.52
C GLY A 537 -0.26 -0.74 -7.84
N SER A 538 -0.98 -0.67 -6.72
CA SER A 538 -1.44 -1.85 -5.99
C SER A 538 -2.42 -2.73 -6.79
N ASN A 539 -2.22 -4.04 -6.68
CA ASN A 539 -2.85 -5.06 -7.52
C ASN A 539 -4.25 -5.49 -7.08
N SER A 540 -4.62 -5.16 -5.86
CA SER A 540 -5.61 -5.96 -5.13
C SER A 540 -6.56 -5.11 -4.30
N ILE A 541 -6.17 -3.88 -4.00
CA ILE A 541 -6.91 -3.01 -3.11
C ILE A 541 -6.84 -1.60 -3.64
N THR A 542 -8.02 -0.98 -3.61
CA THR A 542 -8.28 0.45 -3.71
C THR A 542 -7.91 1.12 -5.02
N GLY A 543 -8.94 1.57 -5.73
CA GLY A 543 -8.83 2.39 -6.93
C GLY A 543 -8.57 1.58 -8.18
N ALA A 544 -7.57 0.70 -8.16
CA ALA A 544 -7.05 0.04 -9.35
C ALA A 544 -8.05 -0.88 -10.05
N SER A 545 -8.80 -1.73 -9.33
CA SER A 545 -9.85 -2.54 -9.98
C SER A 545 -10.92 -1.65 -10.63
N GLY A 546 -11.38 -0.62 -9.92
CA GLY A 546 -12.30 0.41 -10.43
C GLY A 546 -11.70 1.43 -11.39
N LEU A 547 -10.42 1.30 -11.76
CA LEU A 547 -9.75 2.11 -12.79
C LEU A 547 -9.84 1.47 -14.19
N PHE A 548 -10.14 0.17 -14.29
CA PHE A 548 -10.25 -0.53 -15.57
C PHE A 548 -11.70 -0.86 -15.91
N ALA A 549 -12.10 -0.66 -17.16
CA ALA A 549 -13.46 -0.98 -17.62
C ALA A 549 -13.72 -2.49 -17.82
N SER A 550 -12.66 -3.32 -17.82
CA SER A 550 -12.77 -4.77 -17.98
C SER A 550 -11.51 -5.50 -17.53
N VAL A 551 -11.62 -6.82 -17.35
CA VAL A 551 -10.49 -7.73 -17.07
C VAL A 551 -9.43 -7.68 -18.19
N GLU A 552 -9.84 -7.54 -19.46
CA GLU A 552 -8.87 -7.43 -20.56
C GLU A 552 -8.22 -6.03 -20.59
N GLY A 553 -8.95 -4.98 -20.21
CA GLY A 553 -8.37 -3.66 -19.96
C GLY A 553 -7.32 -3.69 -18.85
N TYR A 554 -7.57 -4.42 -17.76
CA TYR A 554 -6.59 -4.65 -16.69
C TYR A 554 -5.33 -5.37 -17.22
N ARG A 555 -5.47 -6.35 -18.13
CA ARG A 555 -4.32 -7.09 -18.70
C ARG A 555 -3.50 -6.28 -19.69
N LEU A 556 -4.15 -5.53 -20.58
CA LEU A 556 -3.48 -4.65 -21.53
C LEU A 556 -2.59 -3.63 -20.81
N ASN A 557 -3.01 -3.22 -19.62
CA ASN A 557 -2.33 -2.22 -18.81
C ASN A 557 -1.28 -2.77 -17.83
N ARG A 558 -0.80 -3.99 -18.05
CA ARG A 558 0.37 -4.52 -17.35
C ARG A 558 1.60 -3.62 -17.46
N GLY A 559 1.76 -2.83 -18.52
CA GLY A 559 2.85 -1.87 -18.63
C GLY A 559 2.78 -0.74 -17.59
N PHE A 560 1.60 -0.32 -17.15
CA PHE A 560 1.47 0.67 -16.05
C PHE A 560 1.79 0.03 -14.70
N ARG A 561 1.42 -1.24 -14.53
CA ARG A 561 1.72 -2.02 -13.33
C ARG A 561 3.21 -2.36 -13.21
N HIS A 562 3.84 -2.87 -14.25
CA HIS A 562 5.22 -3.34 -14.19
C HIS A 562 6.23 -2.28 -14.61
N LEU A 563 5.77 -1.16 -15.17
CA LEU A 563 6.60 -0.05 -15.67
C LEU A 563 7.66 -0.54 -16.66
N ASP A 564 7.27 -1.53 -17.45
CA ASP A 564 8.07 -2.13 -18.49
C ASP A 564 7.12 -2.56 -19.62
N GLY A 565 7.12 -1.78 -20.71
CA GLY A 565 6.27 -1.97 -21.87
C GLY A 565 5.27 -0.84 -22.13
N TYR A 566 4.15 -1.20 -22.74
CA TYR A 566 3.13 -0.25 -23.22
C TYR A 566 2.08 0.07 -22.15
N VAL A 567 1.74 1.35 -22.05
CA VAL A 567 0.72 1.90 -21.17
C VAL A 567 -0.36 2.58 -22.01
N ASP A 568 -1.63 2.23 -21.78
CA ASP A 568 -2.76 2.88 -22.47
C ASP A 568 -2.94 4.33 -22.00
N THR A 569 -3.05 5.25 -22.95
CA THR A 569 -3.31 6.67 -22.69
C THR A 569 -4.68 6.94 -22.05
N ASP A 570 -5.68 6.09 -22.29
CA ASP A 570 -6.98 6.21 -21.66
C ASP A 570 -6.92 5.84 -20.18
N LEU A 571 -6.04 4.90 -19.80
CA LEU A 571 -5.72 4.64 -18.40
C LEU A 571 -5.04 5.86 -17.77
N LEU A 572 -3.99 6.40 -18.39
CA LEU A 572 -3.24 7.55 -17.84
C LEU A 572 -4.16 8.75 -17.58
N ARG A 573 -5.11 9.01 -18.49
CA ARG A 573 -6.15 10.03 -18.29
C ARG A 573 -7.06 9.70 -17.12
N THR A 574 -7.60 8.47 -17.07
CA THR A 574 -8.50 8.05 -15.99
C THR A 574 -7.82 8.12 -14.61
N VAL A 575 -6.58 7.66 -14.50
CA VAL A 575 -5.78 7.74 -13.28
C VAL A 575 -5.52 9.19 -12.91
N THR A 576 -5.08 10.01 -13.87
CA THR A 576 -4.89 11.46 -13.67
C THR A 576 -6.16 12.08 -13.11
N ASP A 577 -7.31 11.93 -13.76
CA ASP A 577 -8.56 12.58 -13.36
C ASP A 577 -9.01 12.20 -11.94
N LYS A 578 -8.66 10.99 -11.46
CA LYS A 578 -8.93 10.56 -10.09
C LYS A 578 -7.92 11.10 -9.07
N VAL A 579 -6.63 11.15 -9.41
CA VAL A 579 -5.55 11.44 -8.43
C VAL A 579 -4.97 12.85 -8.53
N MET A 580 -5.10 13.54 -9.66
CA MET A 580 -4.47 14.83 -9.96
C MET A 580 -5.38 15.71 -10.83
N PHE A 581 -5.74 16.90 -10.35
CA PHE A 581 -6.54 17.86 -11.09
C PHE A 581 -5.64 18.78 -11.94
N THR A 582 -5.15 18.27 -13.08
CA THR A 582 -4.14 18.98 -13.90
C THR A 582 -4.74 19.86 -15.01
N GLY A 583 -6.07 19.90 -15.14
CA GLY A 583 -6.79 20.78 -16.09
C GLY A 583 -6.75 22.26 -15.70
N LEU A 584 -6.96 23.15 -16.68
CA LEU A 584 -7.02 24.61 -16.42
C LEU A 584 -8.12 25.01 -15.44
N GLN A 585 -9.14 24.16 -15.27
CA GLN A 585 -10.23 24.33 -14.32
C GLN A 585 -9.75 24.34 -12.85
N ALA A 586 -8.50 23.93 -12.58
CA ALA A 586 -7.85 24.04 -11.27
C ALA A 586 -7.52 25.48 -10.87
N LEU A 587 -7.39 26.36 -11.86
CA LEU A 587 -7.07 27.77 -11.65
C LEU A 587 -8.36 28.58 -11.61
N ASN A 588 -8.43 29.53 -10.67
CA ASN A 588 -9.52 30.50 -10.65
C ASN A 588 -9.29 31.59 -11.72
N GLU A 589 -10.35 32.36 -12.01
CA GLU A 589 -10.32 33.40 -13.05
C GLU A 589 -9.23 34.46 -12.80
N THR A 590 -9.00 34.83 -11.54
CA THR A 590 -7.97 35.80 -11.16
C THR A 590 -6.58 35.27 -11.49
N GLN A 591 -6.27 34.04 -11.11
CA GLN A 591 -4.99 33.38 -11.41
C GLN A 591 -4.75 33.30 -12.92
N VAL A 592 -5.76 32.89 -13.68
CA VAL A 592 -5.67 32.83 -15.15
C VAL A 592 -5.40 34.22 -15.74
N SER A 593 -6.16 35.23 -15.32
CA SER A 593 -6.01 36.61 -15.78
C SER A 593 -4.62 37.18 -15.47
N GLU A 594 -4.09 36.92 -14.28
CA GLU A 594 -2.75 37.34 -13.87
C GLU A 594 -1.65 36.72 -14.73
N LEU A 595 -1.70 35.39 -14.93
CA LEU A 595 -0.72 34.68 -15.75
C LEU A 595 -0.82 35.10 -17.23
N MET A 596 -2.03 35.29 -17.75
CA MET A 596 -2.24 35.80 -19.12
C MET A 596 -1.67 37.21 -19.28
N THR A 597 -1.91 38.08 -18.31
CA THR A 597 -1.39 39.46 -18.32
C THR A 597 0.13 39.45 -18.32
N LEU A 598 0.74 38.66 -17.42
CA LEU A 598 2.19 38.53 -17.33
C LEU A 598 2.80 38.01 -18.65
N ALA A 599 2.20 37.00 -19.26
CA ALA A 599 2.68 36.46 -20.53
C ALA A 599 2.57 37.48 -21.68
N ARG A 600 1.50 38.29 -21.71
CA ARG A 600 1.27 39.30 -22.76
C ARG A 600 2.14 40.55 -22.59
N SER A 601 2.45 40.96 -21.36
CA SER A 601 3.20 42.18 -21.08
C SER A 601 4.72 42.00 -21.21
N SER A 602 5.20 40.76 -21.22
CA SER A 602 6.62 40.44 -21.22
C SER A 602 7.19 40.36 -22.63
N LYS A 603 8.43 40.83 -22.82
CA LYS A 603 9.12 40.81 -24.12
C LYS A 603 9.94 39.53 -24.32
N THR A 604 10.48 38.98 -23.23
CA THR A 604 11.25 37.74 -23.22
C THR A 604 10.81 36.86 -22.06
N LEU A 605 11.16 35.56 -22.10
CA LEU A 605 10.89 34.65 -20.99
C LEU A 605 11.65 35.05 -19.71
N ALA A 606 12.87 35.57 -19.85
CA ALA A 606 13.64 36.08 -18.71
C ALA A 606 12.95 37.28 -18.05
N ASP A 607 12.48 38.23 -18.87
CA ASP A 607 11.70 39.37 -18.39
C ASP A 607 10.42 38.92 -17.68
N LEU A 608 9.73 37.93 -18.26
CA LEU A 608 8.50 37.36 -17.71
C LEU A 608 8.73 36.78 -16.32
N LEU A 609 9.75 35.94 -16.16
CA LEU A 609 10.06 35.32 -14.88
C LEU A 609 10.46 36.41 -13.88
N GLN A 610 11.38 37.31 -14.24
CA GLN A 610 11.85 38.37 -13.35
C GLN A 610 10.72 39.31 -12.88
N GLN A 611 9.89 39.81 -13.79
CA GLN A 611 8.76 40.69 -13.46
C GLN A 611 7.65 39.94 -12.72
N GLY A 612 7.51 38.64 -13.00
CA GLY A 612 6.50 37.78 -12.42
C GLY A 612 6.83 37.26 -11.03
N GLN A 613 8.08 37.38 -10.56
CA GLN A 613 8.56 36.69 -9.36
C GLN A 613 7.66 36.87 -8.15
N ALA A 614 7.38 38.11 -7.74
CA ALA A 614 6.55 38.37 -6.56
C ALA A 614 5.13 37.78 -6.68
N LYS A 615 4.52 37.89 -7.87
CA LYS A 615 3.17 37.36 -8.12
C LYS A 615 3.16 35.83 -8.13
N ILE A 616 4.10 35.22 -8.85
CA ILE A 616 4.22 33.77 -8.94
C ILE A 616 4.52 33.18 -7.56
N SER A 617 5.44 33.76 -6.79
CA SER A 617 5.73 33.32 -5.42
C SER A 617 4.49 33.37 -4.52
N ALA A 618 3.64 34.41 -4.63
CA ALA A 618 2.39 34.47 -3.88
C ALA A 618 1.41 33.35 -4.29
N LEU A 619 1.29 33.08 -5.60
CA LEU A 619 0.47 31.98 -6.12
C LEU A 619 0.97 30.62 -5.65
N LEU A 620 2.29 30.40 -5.66
CA LEU A 620 2.92 29.16 -5.21
C LEU A 620 2.74 28.94 -3.71
N ASN A 621 2.92 29.99 -2.90
CA ASN A 621 2.71 29.93 -1.46
C ASN A 621 1.26 29.56 -1.12
N ALA A 622 0.29 30.14 -1.83
CA ALA A 622 -1.12 29.79 -1.69
C ALA A 622 -1.41 28.34 -2.11
N ALA A 623 -0.82 27.86 -3.20
CA ALA A 623 -1.02 26.50 -3.70
C ALA A 623 -0.45 25.42 -2.76
N LEU A 624 0.76 25.66 -2.25
CA LEU A 624 1.48 24.73 -1.37
C LEU A 624 0.87 24.68 0.05
N GLY A 625 0.20 25.73 0.50
CA GLY A 625 -0.48 25.75 1.80
C GLY A 625 0.48 25.36 2.95
N PRO A 626 0.21 24.27 3.70
CA PRO A 626 0.98 23.92 4.90
C PRO A 626 2.45 23.58 4.62
N VAL A 627 2.82 23.19 3.39
CA VAL A 627 4.21 22.85 3.06
C VAL A 627 5.01 24.04 2.53
N ALA A 628 4.36 25.19 2.30
CA ALA A 628 5.01 26.35 1.69
C ALA A 628 6.16 26.90 2.55
N GLN A 629 6.01 26.88 3.88
CA GLN A 629 7.04 27.35 4.80
C GLN A 629 8.30 26.48 4.73
N ALA A 630 8.16 25.15 4.75
CA ALA A 630 9.29 24.23 4.68
C ALA A 630 10.00 24.28 3.32
N MET A 631 9.24 24.47 2.24
CA MET A 631 9.82 24.62 0.89
C MET A 631 10.54 25.98 0.71
N ASN A 632 10.12 27.03 1.42
CA ASN A 632 10.51 28.43 1.20
C ASN A 632 10.07 28.99 -0.18
N ALA A 633 9.76 30.28 -0.23
CA ALA A 633 9.33 31.01 -1.42
C ALA A 633 10.39 31.00 -2.53
N ASP A 634 11.68 31.06 -2.18
CA ASP A 634 12.76 31.08 -3.18
C ASP A 634 12.92 29.73 -3.87
N THR A 635 12.93 28.62 -3.12
CA THR A 635 13.04 27.27 -3.67
C THR A 635 11.84 26.90 -4.54
N SER A 636 10.63 27.24 -4.07
CA SER A 636 9.40 26.98 -4.83
C SER A 636 9.38 27.78 -6.14
N TYR A 637 9.76 29.06 -6.10
CA TYR A 637 9.86 29.88 -7.30
C TYR A 637 10.97 29.42 -8.25
N ALA A 638 12.14 29.01 -7.73
CA ALA A 638 13.23 28.48 -8.53
C ALA A 638 12.83 27.19 -9.25
N SER A 639 12.16 26.27 -8.54
CA SER A 639 11.64 25.01 -9.09
C SER A 639 10.60 25.27 -10.19
N PHE A 640 9.67 26.21 -9.93
CA PHE A 640 8.68 26.64 -10.91
C PHE A 640 9.33 27.22 -12.16
N SER A 641 10.27 28.15 -11.99
CA SER A 641 10.95 28.85 -13.08
C SER A 641 11.79 27.89 -13.94
N ALA A 642 12.47 26.93 -13.30
CA ALA A 642 13.23 25.88 -14.00
C ALA A 642 12.32 25.00 -14.85
N LEU A 643 11.18 24.55 -14.32
CA LEU A 643 10.19 23.78 -15.07
C LEU A 643 9.61 24.55 -16.26
N VAL A 644 9.20 25.81 -16.06
CA VAL A 644 8.67 26.65 -17.13
C VAL A 644 9.72 26.83 -18.23
N THR A 645 10.97 27.12 -17.85
CA THR A 645 12.07 27.28 -18.81
C THR A 645 12.32 26.01 -19.61
N ALA A 646 12.39 24.86 -18.93
CA ALA A 646 12.59 23.56 -19.58
C ALA A 646 11.43 23.18 -20.50
N MET A 647 10.19 23.48 -20.11
CA MET A 647 9.00 23.18 -20.92
C MET A 647 8.91 24.05 -22.17
N VAL A 648 9.28 25.33 -22.09
CA VAL A 648 9.17 26.31 -23.18
C VAL A 648 10.34 26.19 -24.17
N GLY A 649 11.55 25.94 -23.68
CA GLY A 649 12.77 25.94 -24.49
C GLY A 649 12.97 27.25 -25.25
N ALA A 650 13.26 27.15 -26.55
CA ALA A 650 13.49 28.31 -27.41
C ALA A 650 12.20 29.00 -27.91
N ASN A 651 11.00 28.55 -27.47
CA ASN A 651 9.75 29.10 -27.96
C ASN A 651 9.49 30.52 -27.42
N THR A 652 9.25 31.48 -28.32
CA THR A 652 9.04 32.89 -27.98
C THR A 652 7.57 33.32 -27.98
N SER A 653 6.63 32.38 -28.12
CA SER A 653 5.21 32.69 -28.19
C SER A 653 4.61 32.95 -26.81
N PRO A 654 3.96 34.11 -26.57
CA PRO A 654 3.28 34.40 -25.31
C PRO A 654 2.19 33.37 -24.94
N SER A 655 1.54 32.75 -25.92
CA SER A 655 0.54 31.71 -25.65
C SER A 655 1.17 30.42 -25.10
N VAL A 656 2.38 30.07 -25.56
CA VAL A 656 3.16 28.95 -25.04
C VAL A 656 3.65 29.26 -23.63
N TRP A 657 4.11 30.50 -23.37
CA TRP A 657 4.50 30.93 -22.03
C TRP A 657 3.33 30.85 -21.04
N PHE A 658 2.16 31.39 -21.40
CA PHE A 658 0.96 31.26 -20.58
C PHE A 658 0.60 29.79 -20.31
N ALA A 659 0.60 28.94 -21.35
CA ALA A 659 0.29 27.54 -21.20
C ALA A 659 1.28 26.80 -20.29
N ALA A 660 2.57 27.13 -20.36
CA ALA A 660 3.59 26.59 -19.46
C ALA A 660 3.39 27.06 -18.02
N LEU A 661 3.20 28.37 -17.79
CA LEU A 661 2.93 28.94 -16.47
C LEU A 661 1.73 28.26 -15.80
N ALA A 662 0.61 28.14 -16.51
CA ALA A 662 -0.61 27.54 -15.99
C ALA A 662 -0.44 26.05 -15.68
N ARG A 663 0.19 25.28 -16.59
CA ARG A 663 0.43 23.85 -16.38
C ARG A 663 1.39 23.58 -15.22
N VAL A 664 2.45 24.37 -15.07
CA VAL A 664 3.40 24.22 -13.96
C VAL A 664 2.74 24.61 -12.64
N LEU A 665 1.95 25.69 -12.58
CA LEU A 665 1.24 26.07 -11.36
C LEU A 665 0.28 24.95 -10.90
N ASN A 666 -0.39 24.28 -11.84
CA ASN A 666 -1.22 23.12 -11.53
C ASN A 666 -0.45 21.98 -10.85
N LEU A 667 0.84 21.80 -11.14
CA LEU A 667 1.64 20.79 -10.43
C LEU A 667 1.75 21.14 -8.94
N PHE A 668 2.02 22.40 -8.62
CA PHE A 668 2.11 22.86 -7.23
C PHE A 668 0.77 22.78 -6.49
N ILE A 669 -0.36 23.00 -7.17
CA ILE A 669 -1.70 22.81 -6.59
C ILE A 669 -1.94 21.35 -6.20
N ASN A 670 -1.41 20.41 -7.00
CA ASN A 670 -1.57 18.97 -6.81
C ASN A 670 -0.49 18.34 -5.91
N TRP A 671 0.24 19.14 -5.12
CA TRP A 671 1.34 18.66 -4.27
C TRP A 671 0.98 17.47 -3.37
N ARG A 672 -0.28 17.40 -2.91
CA ARG A 672 -0.79 16.33 -2.04
C ARG A 672 -0.79 14.96 -2.73
N SER A 673 -0.66 14.92 -4.05
CA SER A 673 -0.59 13.68 -4.84
C SER A 673 0.82 13.13 -4.98
N TYR A 674 1.81 13.83 -4.42
CA TYR A 674 3.22 13.45 -4.48
C TYR A 674 3.67 12.72 -3.22
N LEU A 675 2.80 12.67 -2.20
CA LEU A 675 3.03 11.88 -1.00
C LEU A 675 2.71 10.43 -1.32
N LEU A 676 3.73 9.65 -1.65
CA LEU A 676 3.56 8.25 -2.06
C LEU A 676 3.59 7.31 -0.87
N GLY A 677 2.75 6.28 -0.92
CA GLY A 677 2.68 5.20 0.07
C GLY A 677 2.69 3.84 -0.62
N SER A 678 3.42 2.88 -0.05
CA SER A 678 3.45 1.52 -0.59
C SER A 678 2.29 0.65 -0.11
N ASP A 679 1.66 1.03 1.00
CA ASP A 679 0.59 0.31 1.72
C ASP A 679 1.01 -1.06 2.28
N ALA A 680 1.75 -1.87 1.53
CA ALA A 680 2.59 -2.97 2.02
C ALA A 680 3.37 -3.66 0.88
N GLN A 681 4.66 -3.36 0.75
CA GLN A 681 5.46 -3.77 -0.41
C GLN A 681 5.43 -5.28 -0.72
N GLY A 682 5.50 -6.12 0.32
CA GLY A 682 5.57 -7.57 0.18
C GLY A 682 4.23 -8.26 -0.05
N VAL A 683 3.14 -7.79 0.58
CA VAL A 683 1.79 -8.37 0.38
C VAL A 683 1.20 -7.93 -0.95
N GLU A 684 1.34 -6.66 -1.29
CA GLU A 684 0.66 -6.08 -2.47
C GLU A 684 1.49 -6.18 -3.74
N HIS A 685 2.78 -6.50 -3.59
CA HIS A 685 3.78 -6.40 -4.65
C HIS A 685 3.91 -4.97 -5.20
N THR A 686 3.84 -3.99 -4.30
CA THR A 686 4.05 -2.57 -4.57
C THR A 686 5.47 -2.17 -4.16
N ASN A 687 6.06 -1.22 -4.86
CA ASN A 687 7.36 -0.64 -4.50
C ASN A 687 7.23 0.87 -4.62
N VAL A 688 7.62 1.62 -3.59
CA VAL A 688 7.49 3.08 -3.62
C VAL A 688 8.35 3.71 -4.72
N GLN A 689 9.44 3.07 -5.14
CA GLN A 689 10.24 3.50 -6.29
C GLN A 689 9.46 3.37 -7.60
N ASP A 690 8.64 2.33 -7.74
CA ASP A 690 7.73 2.16 -8.88
C ASP A 690 6.59 3.19 -8.81
N GLU A 691 6.05 3.48 -7.61
CA GLU A 691 5.06 4.56 -7.44
C GLU A 691 5.64 5.92 -7.83
N PHE A 692 6.91 6.17 -7.53
CA PHE A 692 7.60 7.39 -7.92
C PHE A 692 7.72 7.51 -9.44
N LEU A 693 8.11 6.43 -10.13
CA LEU A 693 8.15 6.41 -11.59
C LEU A 693 6.75 6.58 -12.20
N ARG A 694 5.69 5.99 -11.62
CA ARG A 694 4.29 6.25 -12.04
C ARG A 694 3.90 7.71 -11.89
N CYS A 695 4.24 8.33 -10.76
CA CYS A 695 3.99 9.73 -10.51
C CYS A 695 4.68 10.62 -11.56
N VAL A 696 5.98 10.38 -11.82
CA VAL A 696 6.73 11.11 -12.85
C VAL A 696 6.14 10.91 -14.24
N LEU A 697 5.73 9.69 -14.59
CA LEU A 697 5.03 9.38 -15.85
C LEU A 697 3.74 10.19 -16.00
N LEU A 698 2.88 10.19 -14.97
CA LEU A 698 1.62 10.95 -14.98
C LEU A 698 1.89 12.44 -15.13
N LEU A 699 2.87 12.99 -14.41
CA LEU A 699 3.21 14.41 -14.50
C LEU A 699 3.74 14.77 -15.89
N ALA A 700 4.67 13.98 -16.43
CA ALA A 700 5.22 14.18 -17.76
C ALA A 700 4.16 14.13 -18.86
N TYR A 701 3.25 13.14 -18.79
CA TYR A 701 2.12 13.01 -19.70
C TYR A 701 1.18 14.22 -19.64
N ASN A 702 0.96 14.77 -18.45
CA ASN A 702 0.08 15.92 -18.27
C ASN A 702 0.69 17.23 -18.76
N ILE A 703 1.97 17.47 -18.48
CA ILE A 703 2.63 18.70 -18.93
C ILE A 703 2.94 18.70 -20.43
N ALA A 704 3.30 17.54 -21.01
CA ALA A 704 3.70 17.32 -22.41
C ALA A 704 4.56 18.49 -22.96
N PRO A 705 5.91 18.45 -22.78
CA PRO A 705 6.82 19.56 -23.09
C PRO A 705 6.59 20.18 -24.48
N PHE A 706 6.69 21.51 -24.58
CA PHE A 706 6.64 22.20 -25.88
C PHE A 706 7.98 22.14 -26.59
N ASP A 707 9.08 22.21 -25.83
CA ASP A 707 10.40 21.85 -26.34
C ASP A 707 10.51 20.33 -26.53
N THR A 708 10.76 19.93 -27.77
CA THR A 708 10.96 18.52 -28.15
C THR A 708 12.43 18.16 -28.30
N SER A 709 13.34 19.09 -27.98
CA SER A 709 14.77 18.81 -27.90
C SER A 709 15.05 17.77 -26.81
N ALA A 710 16.01 16.88 -27.07
CA ALA A 710 16.39 15.86 -26.09
C ALA A 710 16.86 16.47 -24.76
N GLN A 711 17.54 17.62 -24.82
CA GLN A 711 18.01 18.34 -23.64
C GLN A 711 16.86 18.96 -22.84
N GLY A 712 15.92 19.64 -23.50
CA GLY A 712 14.74 20.22 -22.84
C GLY A 712 13.87 19.14 -22.20
N ALA A 713 13.63 18.03 -22.90
CA ALA A 713 12.89 16.90 -22.36
C ALA A 713 13.60 16.23 -21.17
N ALA A 714 14.93 16.05 -21.22
CA ALA A 714 15.71 15.55 -20.09
C ALA A 714 15.57 16.46 -18.86
N GLU A 715 15.68 17.78 -19.08
CA GLU A 715 15.59 18.75 -18.01
C GLU A 715 14.19 18.77 -17.39
N VAL A 716 13.12 18.69 -18.21
CA VAL A 716 11.76 18.53 -17.69
C VAL A 716 11.66 17.28 -16.80
N GLY A 717 12.12 16.12 -17.27
CA GLY A 717 12.08 14.89 -16.49
C GLY A 717 12.81 15.01 -15.16
N LYS A 718 13.99 15.64 -15.16
CA LYS A 718 14.80 15.90 -13.95
C LYS A 718 14.09 16.86 -12.98
N GLN A 719 13.52 17.95 -13.49
CA GLN A 719 12.84 18.93 -12.66
C GLN A 719 11.53 18.39 -12.06
N LEU A 720 10.81 17.50 -12.76
CA LEU A 720 9.66 16.79 -12.20
C LEU A 720 10.05 15.88 -11.02
N GLN A 721 11.16 15.13 -11.17
CA GLN A 721 11.69 14.30 -10.08
C GLN A 721 12.09 15.15 -8.86
N ALA A 722 12.80 16.26 -9.10
CA ALA A 722 13.19 17.20 -8.05
C ALA A 722 11.97 17.81 -7.34
N LEU A 723 10.94 18.22 -8.09
CA LEU A 723 9.71 18.77 -7.52
C LEU A 723 9.03 17.78 -6.57
N VAL A 724 8.80 16.54 -7.02
CA VAL A 724 8.13 15.50 -6.23
C VAL A 724 8.91 15.21 -4.94
N THR A 725 10.22 14.96 -5.05
CA THR A 725 11.07 14.68 -3.88
C THR A 725 11.14 15.85 -2.90
N THR A 726 11.18 17.10 -3.40
CA THR A 726 11.24 18.31 -2.56
C THR A 726 9.93 18.55 -1.81
N ILE A 727 8.78 18.35 -2.47
CA ILE A 727 7.47 18.48 -1.84
C ILE A 727 7.27 17.43 -0.74
N SER A 728 7.65 16.17 -1.01
CA SER A 728 7.60 15.11 0.00
C SER A 728 8.48 15.47 1.20
N ALA A 729 9.74 15.86 0.95
CA ALA A 729 10.62 16.34 2.02
C ALA A 729 10.01 17.48 2.84
N ALA A 730 9.43 18.49 2.17
CA ALA A 730 8.79 19.62 2.83
C ALA A 730 7.59 19.18 3.68
N TYR A 731 6.73 18.29 3.18
CA TYR A 731 5.61 17.76 3.97
C TYR A 731 6.07 16.97 5.20
N TRP A 732 7.13 16.15 5.05
CA TRP A 732 7.74 15.46 6.19
C TRP A 732 8.27 16.46 7.23
N GLN A 733 8.94 17.52 6.79
CA GLN A 733 9.46 18.57 7.67
C GLN A 733 8.37 19.42 8.32
N THR A 734 7.20 19.54 7.71
CA THR A 734 6.04 20.21 8.31
C THR A 734 5.35 19.33 9.36
N THR A 735 5.28 18.02 9.15
CA THR A 735 4.44 17.11 9.98
C THR A 735 5.24 16.32 11.01
N VAL A 736 6.41 15.79 10.62
CA VAL A 736 7.23 14.93 11.47
C VAL A 736 8.42 15.71 12.02
N GLY A 737 9.21 16.35 11.17
CA GLY A 737 10.39 17.12 11.58
C GLY A 737 11.61 16.90 10.69
N PRO A 738 12.84 17.06 11.22
CA PRO A 738 14.07 17.01 10.43
C PRO A 738 14.23 15.71 9.61
N LEU A 739 14.88 15.84 8.46
CA LEU A 739 15.17 14.69 7.61
C LEU A 739 16.33 13.86 8.20
N ALA A 740 16.20 12.55 8.11
CA ALA A 740 17.26 11.61 8.42
C ALA A 740 18.46 11.78 7.49
N GLY A 741 19.66 11.48 7.98
CA GLY A 741 20.92 11.64 7.22
C GLY A 741 21.24 10.51 6.25
N ASN A 742 20.42 9.46 6.16
CA ASN A 742 20.61 8.38 5.21
C ASN A 742 20.07 8.74 3.82
N ASP A 743 20.96 9.15 2.93
CA ASP A 743 20.63 9.53 1.55
C ASP A 743 20.94 8.41 0.54
N SER A 744 21.21 7.18 1.02
CA SER A 744 21.53 6.04 0.17
C SER A 744 20.27 5.39 -0.39
N GLY A 745 20.38 4.84 -1.60
CA GLY A 745 19.30 4.09 -2.23
C GLY A 745 19.61 3.72 -3.67
N PRO A 746 18.87 2.75 -4.24
CA PRO A 746 19.05 2.36 -5.63
C PRO A 746 18.57 3.47 -6.57
N GLN A 747 19.37 3.76 -7.59
CA GLN A 747 18.92 4.58 -8.71
C GLN A 747 18.37 3.67 -9.80
N THR A 748 17.29 4.09 -10.44
CA THR A 748 16.70 3.34 -11.57
C THR A 748 16.72 4.21 -12.80
N ALA A 749 17.24 3.69 -13.91
CA ALA A 749 17.16 4.39 -15.18
C ALA A 749 15.90 3.98 -15.95
N ALA A 750 15.10 4.95 -16.40
CA ALA A 750 13.89 4.72 -17.19
C ALA A 750 13.72 5.73 -18.32
N ALA A 751 13.26 5.26 -19.49
CA ALA A 751 12.86 6.11 -20.61
C ALA A 751 11.33 6.09 -20.78
N ILE A 752 10.74 7.23 -21.15
CA ILE A 752 9.30 7.41 -21.33
C ILE A 752 9.04 8.07 -22.67
N ALA A 753 8.21 7.47 -23.53
CA ALA A 753 7.89 8.04 -24.84
C ALA A 753 6.46 7.73 -25.28
N GLY A 754 5.79 8.64 -25.97
CA GLY A 754 4.45 8.36 -26.49
C GLY A 754 3.72 9.57 -27.04
N TYR A 755 2.46 9.35 -27.43
CA TYR A 755 1.56 10.42 -27.86
C TYR A 755 0.55 10.76 -26.78
N LYS A 756 0.29 12.05 -26.58
CA LYS A 756 -0.89 12.51 -25.84
C LYS A 756 -2.09 12.56 -26.79
N ALA A 757 -2.79 11.44 -26.92
CA ALA A 757 -3.97 11.28 -27.76
C ALA A 757 -4.88 10.16 -27.22
N PRO A 758 -6.21 10.21 -27.44
CA PRO A 758 -7.11 9.08 -27.12
C PRO A 758 -6.71 7.81 -27.87
N ALA A 759 -6.96 6.63 -27.27
CA ALA A 759 -6.69 5.32 -27.88
C ALA A 759 -5.25 5.15 -28.41
N SER A 760 -4.27 5.74 -27.72
CA SER A 760 -2.85 5.66 -28.01
C SER A 760 -2.07 4.99 -26.87
N VAL A 761 -0.75 4.87 -27.01
CA VAL A 761 0.14 4.28 -26.01
C VAL A 761 1.28 5.21 -25.60
N VAL A 762 1.76 5.00 -24.38
CA VAL A 762 3.05 5.48 -23.86
C VAL A 762 3.91 4.26 -23.52
N THR A 763 5.17 4.24 -23.92
CA THR A 763 6.14 3.20 -23.56
C THR A 763 6.96 3.65 -22.37
N VAL A 764 7.14 2.74 -21.40
CA VAL A 764 8.12 2.86 -20.31
C VAL A 764 9.14 1.76 -20.48
N THR A 765 10.42 2.09 -20.45
CA THR A 765 11.51 1.10 -20.55
C THR A 765 12.51 1.35 -19.44
N ARG A 766 12.68 0.37 -18.54
CA ARG A 766 13.69 0.43 -17.49
C ARG A 766 14.99 -0.18 -18.01
N ALA A 767 16.11 0.51 -17.79
CA ALA A 767 17.41 -0.10 -18.04
C ALA A 767 17.74 -1.04 -16.88
N VAL A 768 18.05 -2.30 -17.19
CA VAL A 768 18.68 -3.20 -16.23
C VAL A 768 20.06 -2.63 -15.95
N LEU A 769 20.22 -1.91 -14.84
CA LEU A 769 21.56 -1.63 -14.33
C LEU A 769 22.16 -2.98 -13.98
N ALA A 770 23.20 -3.38 -14.70
CA ALA A 770 23.96 -4.57 -14.38
C ALA A 770 24.39 -4.46 -12.91
N GLN A 771 23.87 -5.34 -12.06
CA GLN A 771 24.33 -5.43 -10.68
C GLN A 771 25.82 -5.75 -10.68
N GLY A 772 26.64 -4.81 -10.24
CA GLY A 772 27.97 -5.06 -9.70
C GLY A 772 29.00 -5.72 -10.62
N ALA A 773 29.37 -5.05 -11.71
CA ALA A 773 30.79 -4.99 -12.06
C ALA A 773 31.40 -3.80 -11.29
N SER A 774 31.63 -3.97 -9.99
CA SER A 774 32.55 -3.10 -9.25
C SER A 774 33.87 -3.84 -9.12
N ALA A 775 34.91 -3.23 -9.68
CA ALA A 775 36.31 -3.60 -9.49
C ALA A 775 36.71 -3.64 -8.01
#